data_AF-A0A1Z4I332-F1
#
_entry.id   AF-A0A1Z4I332-F1
#
_cell.length_a   1.000
_cell.length_b   1.000
_cell.length_c   1.000
_cell.angle_alpha   90.00
_cell.angle_beta   90.00
_cell.angle_gamma   90.00
#
_symmetry.space_group_name_H-M   'P 1'
#
loop_
_entity.id
_entity.type
_entity.pdbx_description
1 polymer ?
#
loop_
_entity_poly.entity_id
_entity_poly.type
_entity_poly.pdbx_seq_one_letter_code
_entity_poly.pdbx_strand_id
1 'polypeptide(L)'
;MNKQLGKRFIKLSQGIKKWLSRVPRELITASFIVFCVLFLRYLGLLQSVELAALDQFFRIRPYEQLDDRITIVAIDEKSLRYGFPIPDGVIANLLKKIQANQPRAIGLDIYRNLPPKDGNEILINTYKSIPNLIGTQLLANNQNSHVPPPIGLNSKQVGFNNLIYDIDGQVRRSLLYWHIDNQPYESFALKLALLYLESENIFPSKGVINPRSLRLGKTEFIRFQENDGAYIKADARGYQILSNFPKPRCHASNVDFCAFRKVSMVDVLANKVPKNWIQDRIILIGSTAPSIQDFVFIPYSSDLMKEAKPVPGIEVQAYFVSQLISAALEGRPLLQVWSKFWESLWIFSWSYLGAVTAWRIRRAVSSILAIFVGCSLIFLIAYFVFLLGWWIPLIPSLISFVGSAIWIINYLAHMQEELKRSTEFLQKVIDTIPDPIFVKNEKHQWIILNDAYCRFIGYPDTMLVEKSEFEFFPKHEAEIFRQQDELVFQSKIPQEHEEEFTDAYGKTHLIATKRSLHQDAAGNVFLVGVIRDITQRKLMEEELKRTAAELFRSNNELKLKEDHLRYLAYHDPLTCLPNRKYFAEQLYESVNWAKHNNLLLGLLFIDLDGFKQVNDNLGHEIGDRLLLVIAQRLSNSLRNSDIVARLGGDEFTVILRAIPNVQVAAKVAEKILVNITEPIVFNGRSTKVSASIGISIYPDTSLDADTLIKQADAAMYRAKHLGKNRFEFA
;
A
#
# COMPACT_ATOMS: atom_id res chain seq x y z
N MET A 1 15.49 23.32 -21.90
CA MET A 1 15.07 21.99 -22.38
C MET A 1 14.73 20.96 -21.29
N ASN A 2 15.25 21.03 -20.06
CA ASN A 2 15.06 19.98 -19.04
C ASN A 2 13.67 19.92 -18.33
N LYS A 3 12.93 21.02 -18.21
CA LYS A 3 11.61 21.02 -17.52
C LYS A 3 10.46 20.44 -18.36
N GLN A 4 10.56 20.47 -19.70
CA GLN A 4 9.53 19.93 -20.60
C GLN A 4 9.61 18.40 -20.75
N LEU A 5 10.81 17.83 -20.68
CA LEU A 5 11.03 16.37 -20.66
C LEU A 5 10.46 15.73 -19.39
N GLY A 6 10.69 16.34 -18.21
CA GLY A 6 10.11 15.86 -16.95
C GLY A 6 8.57 15.89 -16.92
N LYS A 7 7.94 16.96 -17.43
CA LYS A 7 6.47 17.03 -17.53
C LYS A 7 5.88 16.02 -18.52
N ARG A 8 6.58 15.71 -19.63
CA ARG A 8 6.18 14.66 -20.56
C ARG A 8 6.30 13.28 -19.93
N PHE A 9 7.37 13.01 -19.17
CA PHE A 9 7.55 11.75 -18.45
C PHE A 9 6.48 11.53 -17.37
N ILE A 10 6.12 12.57 -16.61
CA ILE A 10 5.07 12.50 -15.59
C ILE A 10 3.68 12.30 -16.23
N LYS A 11 3.40 12.96 -17.35
CA LYS A 11 2.15 12.73 -18.10
C LYS A 11 2.09 11.32 -18.71
N LEU A 12 3.22 10.81 -19.22
CA LEU A 12 3.30 9.43 -19.73
C LEU A 12 3.09 8.42 -18.59
N SER A 13 3.75 8.61 -17.45
CA SER A 13 3.63 7.71 -16.29
C SER A 13 2.23 7.74 -15.70
N GLN A 14 1.58 8.91 -15.61
CA GLN A 14 0.18 9.03 -15.20
C GLN A 14 -0.77 8.39 -16.22
N GLY A 15 -0.52 8.56 -17.52
CA GLY A 15 -1.27 7.91 -18.59
C GLY A 15 -1.17 6.38 -18.53
N ILE A 16 0.03 5.86 -18.32
CA ILE A 16 0.31 4.43 -18.15
C ILE A 16 -0.37 3.90 -16.87
N LYS A 17 -0.29 4.63 -15.75
CA LYS A 17 -0.93 4.23 -14.48
C LYS A 17 -2.45 4.19 -14.59
N LYS A 18 -3.05 5.16 -15.30
CA LYS A 18 -4.50 5.22 -15.55
C LYS A 18 -4.96 4.14 -16.53
N TRP A 19 -4.13 3.79 -17.52
CA TRP A 19 -4.39 2.67 -18.42
C TRP A 19 -4.27 1.31 -17.72
N LEU A 20 -3.20 1.09 -16.95
CA LEU A 20 -2.98 -0.10 -16.11
C LEU A 20 -4.11 -0.32 -15.10
N SER A 21 -4.72 0.76 -14.57
CA SER A 21 -5.87 0.64 -13.66
C SER A 21 -7.15 0.13 -14.31
N ARG A 22 -7.25 0.14 -15.66
CA ARG A 22 -8.42 -0.34 -16.43
C ARG A 22 -8.23 -1.77 -16.96
N VAL A 23 -7.01 -2.29 -16.95
CA VAL A 23 -6.71 -3.65 -17.41
C VAL A 23 -6.95 -4.62 -16.25
N PRO A 24 -7.65 -5.75 -16.47
CA PRO A 24 -7.79 -6.79 -15.46
C PRO A 24 -6.41 -7.21 -14.93
N ARG A 25 -6.24 -7.22 -13.60
CA ARG A 25 -4.96 -7.48 -12.93
C ARG A 25 -4.43 -8.87 -13.24
N GLU A 26 -5.33 -9.81 -13.51
CA GLU A 26 -5.04 -11.17 -13.95
C GLU A 26 -4.25 -11.16 -15.26
N LEU A 27 -4.59 -10.27 -16.20
CA LEU A 27 -3.97 -10.17 -17.51
C LEU A 27 -2.57 -9.53 -17.43
N ILE A 28 -2.38 -8.53 -16.56
CA ILE A 28 -1.06 -7.94 -16.29
C ILE A 28 -0.13 -9.00 -15.70
N THR A 29 -0.61 -9.74 -14.70
CA THR A 29 0.17 -10.78 -14.02
C THR A 29 0.55 -11.89 -15.00
N ALA A 30 -0.42 -12.40 -15.76
CA ALA A 30 -0.19 -13.42 -16.76
C ALA A 30 0.84 -12.97 -17.80
N SER A 31 0.72 -11.74 -18.32
CA SER A 31 1.65 -11.20 -19.31
C SER A 31 3.08 -11.09 -18.78
N PHE A 32 3.24 -10.64 -17.52
CA PHE A 32 4.55 -10.54 -16.88
C PHE A 32 5.20 -11.91 -16.68
N ILE A 33 4.46 -12.88 -16.12
CA ILE A 33 4.95 -14.24 -15.90
C ILE A 33 5.33 -14.90 -17.22
N VAL A 34 4.51 -14.77 -18.25
CA VAL A 34 4.79 -15.33 -19.59
C VAL A 34 6.04 -14.71 -20.18
N PHE A 35 6.21 -13.38 -20.06
CA PHE A 35 7.44 -12.72 -20.51
C PHE A 35 8.67 -13.30 -19.81
N CYS A 36 8.63 -13.46 -18.48
CA CYS A 36 9.73 -14.07 -17.73
C CYS A 36 10.01 -15.51 -18.17
N VAL A 37 8.97 -16.34 -18.32
CA VAL A 37 9.12 -17.75 -18.72
C VAL A 37 9.63 -17.88 -20.16
N LEU A 38 9.13 -17.08 -21.10
CA LEU A 38 9.62 -17.05 -22.47
C LEU A 38 11.06 -16.53 -22.54
N PHE A 39 11.45 -15.60 -21.67
CA PHE A 39 12.83 -15.14 -21.56
C PHE A 39 13.76 -16.26 -21.05
N LEU A 40 13.37 -16.99 -19.99
CA LEU A 40 14.10 -18.18 -19.51
C LEU A 40 14.21 -19.26 -20.60
N ARG A 41 13.12 -19.45 -21.35
CA ARG A 41 13.11 -20.36 -22.50
C ARG A 41 14.06 -19.88 -23.59
N TYR A 42 14.07 -18.60 -23.96
CA TYR A 42 15.00 -18.06 -24.96
C TYR A 42 16.48 -18.24 -24.57
N LEU A 43 16.79 -18.18 -23.27
CA LEU A 43 18.14 -18.41 -22.74
C LEU A 43 18.56 -19.89 -22.69
N GLY A 44 17.63 -20.84 -22.88
CA GLY A 44 17.91 -22.28 -22.81
C GLY A 44 17.95 -22.90 -21.43
N LEU A 45 17.59 -22.13 -20.40
CA LEU A 45 17.56 -22.62 -19.02
C LEU A 45 16.48 -23.70 -18.79
N LEU A 46 15.46 -23.77 -19.65
CA LEU A 46 14.39 -24.75 -19.56
C LEU A 46 14.58 -25.97 -20.49
N GLN A 47 15.58 -25.95 -21.39
CA GLN A 47 15.74 -26.96 -22.45
C GLN A 47 15.93 -28.37 -21.88
N SER A 48 16.88 -28.56 -20.95
CA SER A 48 17.19 -29.89 -20.40
C SER A 48 16.02 -30.50 -19.63
N VAL A 49 15.27 -29.68 -18.89
CA VAL A 49 14.11 -30.15 -18.10
C VAL A 49 12.96 -30.54 -19.02
N GLU A 50 12.74 -29.80 -20.12
CA GLU A 50 11.72 -30.11 -21.11
C GLU A 50 12.06 -31.37 -21.92
N LEU A 51 13.33 -31.59 -22.25
CA LEU A 51 13.80 -32.85 -22.87
C LEU A 51 13.62 -34.05 -21.92
N ALA A 52 13.94 -33.89 -20.64
CA ALA A 52 13.69 -34.93 -19.64
C ALA A 52 12.19 -35.22 -19.46
N ALA A 53 11.33 -34.21 -19.59
CA ALA A 53 9.88 -34.39 -19.58
C ALA A 53 9.38 -35.16 -20.82
N LEU A 54 9.94 -34.87 -22.00
CA LEU A 54 9.67 -35.64 -23.22
C LEU A 54 10.09 -37.12 -23.05
N ASP A 55 11.24 -37.37 -22.44
CA ASP A 55 11.68 -38.75 -22.13
C ASP A 55 10.71 -39.47 -21.19
N GLN A 56 10.13 -38.76 -20.20
CA GLN A 56 9.08 -39.34 -19.36
C GLN A 56 7.85 -39.75 -20.17
N PHE A 57 7.44 -38.96 -21.16
CA PHE A 57 6.35 -39.33 -22.06
C PHE A 57 6.66 -40.61 -22.85
N PHE A 58 7.88 -40.75 -23.38
CA PHE A 58 8.30 -41.99 -24.02
C PHE A 58 8.31 -43.19 -23.06
N ARG A 59 8.64 -42.99 -21.79
CA ARG A 59 8.63 -44.07 -20.78
C ARG A 59 7.23 -44.52 -20.39
N ILE A 60 6.27 -43.61 -20.24
CA ILE A 60 4.92 -43.94 -19.78
C ILE A 60 3.95 -44.33 -20.92
N ARG A 61 4.33 -44.09 -22.19
CA ARG A 61 3.50 -44.48 -23.35
C ARG A 61 3.10 -45.96 -23.32
N PRO A 62 1.98 -46.35 -23.94
CA PRO A 62 1.60 -47.75 -24.09
C PRO A 62 2.63 -48.56 -24.89
N TYR A 63 2.69 -49.87 -24.65
CA TYR A 63 3.52 -50.78 -25.42
C TYR A 63 3.05 -50.88 -26.87
N GLU A 64 3.99 -50.80 -27.81
CA GLU A 64 3.74 -51.05 -29.23
C GLU A 64 4.13 -52.49 -29.61
N GLN A 65 3.54 -53.00 -30.70
CA GLN A 65 3.88 -54.31 -31.24
C GLN A 65 5.31 -54.30 -31.83
N LEU A 66 5.95 -55.47 -31.80
CA LEU A 66 7.28 -55.66 -32.38
C LEU A 66 7.21 -55.48 -33.90
N ASP A 67 8.20 -54.80 -34.48
CA ASP A 67 8.31 -54.69 -35.92
C ASP A 67 8.92 -55.97 -36.51
N ASP A 68 8.05 -56.88 -36.94
CA ASP A 68 8.44 -58.18 -37.47
C ASP A 68 9.12 -58.11 -38.85
N ARG A 69 9.16 -56.93 -39.49
CA ARG A 69 9.81 -56.69 -40.79
C ARG A 69 11.33 -56.59 -40.68
N ILE A 70 11.86 -56.35 -39.48
CA ILE A 70 13.29 -56.17 -39.23
C ILE A 70 13.82 -57.30 -38.34
N THR A 71 14.89 -57.94 -38.78
CA THR A 71 15.63 -58.93 -37.99
C THR A 71 17.06 -58.45 -37.82
N ILE A 72 17.52 -58.36 -36.57
CA ILE A 72 18.89 -58.01 -36.23
C ILE A 72 19.72 -59.30 -36.12
N VAL A 73 20.77 -59.41 -36.92
CA VAL A 73 21.82 -60.41 -36.79
C VAL A 73 22.89 -59.82 -35.88
N ALA A 74 22.83 -60.21 -34.61
CA ALA A 74 23.69 -59.74 -33.55
C ALA A 74 25.10 -60.34 -33.66
N ILE A 75 26.10 -59.48 -33.77
CA ILE A 75 27.48 -59.80 -33.45
C ILE A 75 27.60 -59.67 -31.93
N ASP A 76 27.20 -60.74 -31.25
CA ASP A 76 27.19 -60.91 -29.80
C ASP A 76 28.55 -61.39 -29.28
N GLU A 77 28.68 -61.57 -27.96
CA GLU A 77 29.92 -62.05 -27.34
C GLU A 77 30.34 -63.43 -27.90
N LYS A 78 29.37 -64.29 -28.26
CA LYS A 78 29.64 -65.61 -28.86
C LYS A 78 30.26 -65.48 -30.24
N SER A 79 29.94 -64.43 -30.98
CA SER A 79 30.45 -64.14 -32.31
C SER A 79 31.94 -63.73 -32.28
N LEU A 80 32.42 -63.18 -31.17
CA LEU A 80 33.81 -62.71 -31.02
C LEU A 80 34.84 -63.85 -30.92
N ARG A 81 34.39 -65.10 -30.75
CA ARG A 81 35.27 -66.28 -30.85
C ARG A 81 35.97 -66.43 -32.21
N TYR A 82 35.42 -65.81 -33.27
CA TYR A 82 36.04 -65.76 -34.60
C TYR A 82 37.11 -64.65 -34.70
N GLY A 83 37.31 -63.86 -33.64
CA GLY A 83 38.22 -62.71 -33.57
C GLY A 83 37.53 -61.38 -33.90
N PHE A 84 38.12 -60.27 -33.46
CA PHE A 84 37.68 -58.91 -33.77
C PHE A 84 38.83 -58.11 -34.41
N PRO A 85 38.62 -57.38 -35.53
CA PRO A 85 37.45 -57.45 -36.42
C PRO A 85 37.17 -58.86 -36.93
N ILE A 86 35.91 -59.19 -37.20
CA ILE A 86 35.50 -60.50 -37.74
C ILE A 86 36.18 -60.73 -39.10
N PRO A 87 36.82 -61.89 -39.37
CA PRO A 87 37.49 -62.15 -40.65
C PRO A 87 36.58 -61.98 -41.88
N ASP A 88 37.16 -61.53 -42.99
CA ASP A 88 36.43 -61.17 -44.22
C ASP A 88 35.70 -62.36 -44.83
N GLY A 89 36.35 -63.53 -44.86
CA GLY A 89 35.74 -64.78 -45.32
C GLY A 89 34.52 -65.20 -44.50
N VAL A 90 34.49 -64.91 -43.19
CA VAL A 90 33.35 -65.24 -42.31
C VAL A 90 32.17 -64.33 -42.61
N ILE A 91 32.39 -63.02 -42.79
CA ILE A 91 31.32 -62.10 -43.19
C ILE A 91 30.83 -62.41 -44.61
N ALA A 92 31.72 -62.76 -45.54
CA ALA A 92 31.30 -63.17 -46.88
C ALA A 92 30.38 -64.41 -46.83
N ASN A 93 30.70 -65.40 -46.00
CA ASN A 93 29.86 -66.59 -45.79
C ASN A 93 28.51 -66.23 -45.13
N LEU A 94 28.53 -65.35 -44.12
CA LEU A 94 27.32 -64.86 -43.47
C LEU A 94 26.38 -64.20 -44.48
N LEU A 95 26.91 -63.28 -45.29
CA LEU A 95 26.14 -62.56 -46.31
C LEU A 95 25.57 -63.50 -47.36
N LYS A 96 26.33 -64.49 -47.83
CA LYS A 96 25.84 -65.52 -48.77
C LYS A 96 24.69 -66.33 -48.18
N LYS A 97 24.80 -66.74 -46.91
CA LYS A 97 23.73 -67.49 -46.21
C LYS A 97 22.46 -66.67 -46.00
N ILE A 98 22.61 -65.39 -45.66
CA ILE A 98 21.48 -64.47 -45.53
C ILE A 98 20.82 -64.27 -46.90
N GLN A 99 21.61 -63.98 -47.94
CA GLN A 99 21.10 -63.74 -49.29
C GLN A 99 20.42 -64.97 -49.90
N ALA A 100 20.88 -66.18 -49.58
CA ALA A 100 20.25 -67.43 -50.02
C ALA A 100 18.77 -67.56 -49.57
N ASN A 101 18.36 -66.81 -48.54
CA ASN A 101 16.97 -66.75 -48.06
C ASN A 101 16.19 -65.54 -48.60
N GLN A 102 16.72 -64.80 -49.59
CA GLN A 102 16.04 -63.71 -50.29
C GLN A 102 15.43 -62.62 -49.35
N PRO A 103 16.26 -61.92 -48.56
CA PRO A 103 15.81 -60.74 -47.81
C PRO A 103 15.54 -59.57 -48.78
N ARG A 104 14.70 -58.61 -48.35
CA ARG A 104 14.45 -57.39 -49.14
C ARG A 104 15.64 -56.45 -49.12
N ALA A 105 16.26 -56.28 -47.96
CA ALA A 105 17.44 -55.44 -47.78
C ALA A 105 18.37 -56.02 -46.73
N ILE A 106 19.68 -55.87 -46.92
CA ILE A 106 20.70 -56.27 -45.96
C ILE A 106 21.50 -55.02 -45.58
N GLY A 107 21.52 -54.66 -44.31
CA GLY A 107 22.37 -53.62 -43.76
C GLY A 107 23.56 -54.22 -43.03
N LEU A 108 24.77 -53.80 -43.40
CA LEU A 108 26.01 -54.17 -42.73
C LEU A 108 26.58 -52.97 -41.98
N ASP A 109 26.29 -52.88 -40.68
CA ASP A 109 26.77 -51.84 -39.78
C ASP A 109 28.07 -52.26 -39.09
N ILE A 110 29.14 -52.34 -39.90
CA ILE A 110 30.49 -52.68 -39.42
C ILE A 110 31.48 -51.83 -40.20
N TYR A 111 32.28 -51.04 -39.49
CA TYR A 111 33.38 -50.32 -40.09
C TYR A 111 34.51 -51.26 -40.52
N ARG A 112 34.94 -51.12 -41.78
CA ARG A 112 35.99 -51.95 -42.41
C ARG A 112 37.13 -51.08 -42.93
N ASN A 113 37.71 -50.27 -42.06
CA ASN A 113 38.82 -49.35 -42.36
C ASN A 113 40.20 -49.88 -41.91
N LEU A 114 40.26 -51.10 -41.36
CA LEU A 114 41.50 -51.76 -40.95
C LEU A 114 42.03 -52.68 -42.07
N PRO A 115 43.33 -53.06 -42.04
CA PRO A 115 43.93 -53.90 -43.07
C PRO A 115 43.10 -55.18 -43.31
N PRO A 116 42.93 -55.61 -44.57
CA PRO A 116 42.08 -56.75 -44.87
C PRO A 116 42.60 -58.02 -44.19
N LYS A 117 41.68 -58.82 -43.63
CA LYS A 117 42.01 -60.14 -43.06
C LYS A 117 41.82 -61.23 -44.12
N ASP A 118 42.06 -62.48 -43.75
CA ASP A 118 41.83 -63.64 -44.62
C ASP A 118 40.43 -63.59 -45.29
N GLY A 119 40.42 -63.68 -46.63
CA GLY A 119 39.20 -63.73 -47.43
C GLY A 119 38.71 -62.40 -48.01
N ASN A 120 39.52 -61.33 -48.00
CA ASN A 120 39.13 -60.01 -48.54
C ASN A 120 38.60 -60.06 -49.98
N GLU A 121 39.27 -60.75 -50.90
CA GLU A 121 38.80 -60.88 -52.29
C GLU A 121 37.42 -61.54 -52.39
N ILE A 122 37.17 -62.56 -51.55
CA ILE A 122 35.88 -63.26 -51.47
C ILE A 122 34.80 -62.28 -50.99
N LEU A 123 35.12 -61.44 -50.01
CA LEU A 123 34.20 -60.44 -49.48
C LEU A 123 33.88 -59.35 -50.51
N ILE A 124 34.88 -58.79 -51.19
CA ILE A 124 34.69 -57.81 -52.27
C ILE A 124 33.81 -58.38 -53.39
N ASN A 125 34.06 -59.64 -53.80
CA ASN A 125 33.22 -60.30 -54.80
C ASN A 125 31.79 -60.54 -54.29
N THR A 126 31.62 -60.82 -53.00
CA THR A 126 30.31 -60.97 -52.36
C THR A 126 29.55 -59.66 -52.29
N TYR A 127 30.22 -58.54 -52.02
CA TYR A 127 29.62 -57.19 -52.05
C TYR A 127 29.05 -56.86 -53.43
N LYS A 128 29.79 -57.18 -54.49
CA LYS A 128 29.35 -56.96 -55.87
C LYS A 128 28.19 -57.87 -56.29
N SER A 129 28.06 -59.07 -55.71
CA SER A 129 27.01 -60.03 -56.07
C SER A 129 25.67 -59.82 -55.33
N ILE A 130 25.63 -58.97 -54.30
CA ILE A 130 24.44 -58.73 -53.48
C ILE A 130 23.97 -57.27 -53.65
N PRO A 131 23.11 -56.97 -54.64
CA PRO A 131 22.73 -55.60 -54.97
C PRO A 131 21.90 -54.90 -53.87
N ASN A 132 21.17 -55.67 -53.06
CA ASN A 132 20.36 -55.22 -51.93
C ASN A 132 21.16 -55.08 -50.61
N LEU A 133 22.50 -55.11 -50.67
CA LEU A 133 23.38 -54.86 -49.55
C LEU A 133 23.71 -53.37 -49.43
N ILE A 134 23.53 -52.81 -48.23
CA ILE A 134 24.00 -51.48 -47.86
C ILE A 134 25.06 -51.63 -46.76
N GLY A 135 26.25 -51.09 -46.99
CA GLY A 135 27.29 -50.94 -45.96
C GLY A 135 27.28 -49.55 -45.33
N THR A 136 27.92 -49.43 -44.16
CA THR A 136 28.02 -48.16 -43.44
C THR A 136 29.32 -47.40 -43.73
N GLN A 137 29.22 -46.08 -43.67
CA GLN A 137 30.36 -45.16 -43.59
C GLN A 137 30.10 -44.17 -42.46
N LEU A 138 31.15 -43.57 -41.91
CA LEU A 138 31.03 -42.51 -40.92
C LEU A 138 31.53 -41.20 -41.54
N LEU A 139 30.64 -40.22 -41.68
CA LEU A 139 31.03 -38.90 -42.15
C LEU A 139 31.74 -38.14 -41.03
N ALA A 140 32.77 -37.38 -41.36
CA ALA A 140 33.46 -36.53 -40.38
C ALA A 140 32.50 -35.48 -39.81
N ASN A 141 32.55 -35.29 -38.50
CA ASN A 141 31.88 -34.19 -37.81
C ASN A 141 32.76 -33.73 -36.64
N ASN A 142 32.26 -32.80 -35.81
CA ASN A 142 33.05 -32.26 -34.68
C ASN A 142 33.40 -33.32 -33.62
N GLN A 143 32.76 -34.49 -33.63
CA GLN A 143 32.92 -35.55 -32.63
C GLN A 143 33.65 -36.79 -33.19
N ASN A 144 33.54 -37.06 -34.49
CA ASN A 144 33.96 -38.29 -35.12
C ASN A 144 34.86 -38.03 -36.34
N SER A 145 35.94 -38.80 -36.45
CA SER A 145 36.76 -38.88 -37.65
C SER A 145 36.03 -39.61 -38.78
N HIS A 146 36.31 -39.22 -40.02
CA HIS A 146 35.74 -39.88 -41.20
C HIS A 146 36.19 -41.35 -41.28
N VAL A 147 35.24 -42.26 -41.45
CA VAL A 147 35.50 -43.68 -41.76
C VAL A 147 35.01 -43.95 -43.18
N PRO A 148 35.91 -44.30 -44.12
CA PRO A 148 35.53 -44.54 -45.51
C PRO A 148 34.62 -45.77 -45.65
N PRO A 149 33.82 -45.83 -46.72
CA PRO A 149 33.00 -47.00 -47.00
C PRO A 149 33.84 -48.27 -47.24
N PRO A 150 33.29 -49.47 -46.97
CA PRO A 150 33.96 -50.73 -47.26
C PRO A 150 34.34 -50.84 -48.74
N ILE A 151 35.59 -51.26 -48.99
CA ILE A 151 36.13 -51.43 -50.35
C ILE A 151 35.28 -52.46 -51.09
N GLY A 152 34.87 -52.13 -52.32
CA GLY A 152 34.08 -53.02 -53.18
C GLY A 152 32.58 -52.71 -53.26
N LEU A 153 32.04 -51.90 -52.32
CA LEU A 153 30.69 -51.36 -52.42
C LEU A 153 30.66 -50.12 -53.33
N ASN A 154 29.61 -49.99 -54.14
CA ASN A 154 29.39 -48.79 -54.94
C ASN A 154 28.67 -47.69 -54.13
N SER A 155 28.57 -46.47 -54.68
CA SER A 155 27.91 -45.35 -54.01
C SER A 155 26.41 -45.58 -53.71
N LYS A 156 25.73 -46.47 -54.44
CA LYS A 156 24.33 -46.86 -54.16
C LYS A 156 24.21 -47.84 -53.00
N GLN A 157 25.24 -48.64 -52.73
CA GLN A 157 25.31 -49.64 -51.66
C GLN A 157 25.94 -49.10 -50.36
N VAL A 158 26.07 -47.78 -50.20
CA VAL A 158 26.71 -47.17 -49.02
C VAL A 158 25.79 -46.10 -48.43
N GLY A 159 25.55 -46.15 -47.13
CA GLY A 159 24.85 -45.10 -46.39
C GLY A 159 25.60 -44.69 -45.13
N PHE A 160 25.48 -43.43 -44.71
CA PHE A 160 26.14 -42.98 -43.48
C PHE A 160 25.31 -43.32 -42.24
N ASN A 161 25.95 -43.71 -41.14
CA ASN A 161 25.27 -44.10 -39.89
C ASN A 161 25.47 -43.09 -38.74
N ASN A 162 25.93 -41.86 -39.04
CA ASN A 162 26.11 -40.80 -38.06
C ASN A 162 24.88 -40.62 -37.15
N LEU A 163 25.13 -40.58 -35.85
CA LEU A 163 24.13 -40.25 -34.82
C LEU A 163 24.30 -38.79 -34.39
N ILE A 164 23.19 -38.19 -33.95
CA ILE A 164 23.17 -36.84 -33.38
C ILE A 164 22.85 -36.96 -31.90
N TYR A 165 23.80 -36.51 -31.08
CA TYR A 165 23.65 -36.44 -29.63
C TYR A 165 23.14 -35.06 -29.24
N ASP A 166 22.11 -35.05 -28.40
CA ASP A 166 21.65 -33.83 -27.74
C ASP A 166 22.60 -33.44 -26.58
N ILE A 167 22.34 -32.29 -25.96
CA ILE A 167 23.20 -31.72 -24.90
C ILE A 167 23.37 -32.66 -23.68
N ASP A 168 22.43 -33.59 -23.48
CA ASP A 168 22.43 -34.59 -22.42
C ASP A 168 22.97 -35.95 -22.86
N GLY A 169 23.53 -36.05 -24.08
CA GLY A 169 24.13 -37.28 -24.60
C GLY A 169 23.14 -38.32 -25.11
N GLN A 170 21.84 -38.01 -25.18
CA GLN A 170 20.83 -38.91 -25.74
C GLN A 170 20.55 -38.62 -27.21
N VAL A 171 20.10 -39.64 -27.94
CA VAL A 171 19.72 -39.55 -29.35
C VAL A 171 18.21 -39.46 -29.47
N ARG A 172 17.71 -38.28 -29.89
CA ARG A 172 16.28 -38.02 -30.16
C ARG A 172 15.97 -37.64 -31.59
N ARG A 173 17.01 -37.55 -32.42
CA ARG A 173 16.94 -37.07 -33.80
C ARG A 173 17.60 -38.08 -34.71
N SER A 174 17.09 -38.18 -35.94
CA SER A 174 17.69 -39.02 -36.99
C SER A 174 18.03 -38.18 -38.21
N LEU A 175 19.10 -38.55 -38.89
CA LEU A 175 19.55 -37.94 -40.15
C LEU A 175 19.04 -38.77 -41.33
N LEU A 176 18.47 -38.09 -42.32
CA LEU A 176 18.04 -38.69 -43.58
C LEU A 176 19.05 -38.39 -44.69
N TYR A 177 19.48 -37.14 -44.78
CA TYR A 177 20.47 -36.67 -45.76
C TYR A 177 21.50 -35.77 -45.11
N TRP A 178 22.73 -35.78 -45.62
CA TRP A 178 23.76 -34.80 -45.25
C TRP A 178 24.48 -34.33 -46.51
N HIS A 179 24.54 -33.02 -46.70
CA HIS A 179 25.35 -32.42 -47.78
C HIS A 179 26.73 -32.06 -47.25
N ILE A 180 27.77 -32.67 -47.82
CA ILE A 180 29.18 -32.34 -47.56
C ILE A 180 29.80 -32.01 -48.91
N ASP A 181 30.48 -30.86 -49.01
CA ASP A 181 31.05 -30.36 -50.27
C ASP A 181 30.06 -30.36 -51.44
N ASN A 182 28.81 -29.98 -51.15
CA ASN A 182 27.69 -29.94 -52.09
C ASN A 182 27.26 -31.31 -52.67
N GLN A 183 27.78 -32.42 -52.12
CA GLN A 183 27.36 -33.78 -52.46
C GLN A 183 26.36 -34.32 -51.43
N PRO A 184 25.18 -34.81 -51.86
CA PRO A 184 24.22 -35.42 -50.96
C PRO A 184 24.65 -36.85 -50.60
N TYR A 185 24.74 -37.11 -49.31
CA TYR A 185 24.85 -38.44 -48.76
C TYR A 185 23.50 -38.84 -48.15
N GLU A 186 23.12 -40.11 -48.31
CA GLU A 186 21.92 -40.70 -47.73
C GLU A 186 22.29 -41.52 -46.50
N SER A 187 21.45 -41.47 -45.47
CA SER A 187 21.70 -42.26 -44.27
C SER A 187 21.50 -43.75 -44.54
N PHE A 188 22.21 -44.56 -43.75
CA PHE A 188 22.11 -46.01 -43.75
C PHE A 188 20.66 -46.47 -43.54
N ALA A 189 19.98 -45.90 -42.55
CA ALA A 189 18.58 -46.20 -42.27
C ALA A 189 17.66 -45.82 -43.44
N LEU A 190 17.87 -44.66 -44.08
CA LEU A 190 17.08 -44.23 -45.22
C LEU A 190 17.25 -45.20 -46.40
N LYS A 191 18.48 -45.57 -46.76
CA LYS A 191 18.72 -46.49 -47.88
C LYS A 191 18.04 -47.83 -47.70
N LEU A 192 18.12 -48.41 -46.50
CA LEU A 192 17.45 -49.68 -46.20
C LEU A 192 15.92 -49.55 -46.27
N ALA A 193 15.37 -48.45 -45.76
CA ALA A 193 13.95 -48.18 -45.88
C ALA A 193 13.52 -48.03 -47.34
N LEU A 194 14.28 -47.33 -48.18
CA LEU A 194 13.97 -47.16 -49.60
C LEU A 194 14.00 -48.48 -50.36
N LEU A 195 15.01 -49.33 -50.14
CA LEU A 195 15.06 -50.67 -50.76
C LEU A 195 13.84 -51.53 -50.38
N TYR A 196 13.41 -51.45 -49.12
CA TYR A 196 12.22 -52.17 -48.68
C TYR A 196 10.95 -51.61 -49.31
N LEU A 197 10.80 -50.28 -49.35
CA LEU A 197 9.62 -49.60 -49.88
C LEU A 197 9.49 -49.68 -51.40
N GLU A 198 10.60 -49.82 -52.13
CA GLU A 198 10.60 -50.01 -53.58
C GLU A 198 9.82 -51.28 -53.98
N SER A 199 9.93 -52.36 -53.20
CA SER A 199 9.13 -53.58 -53.41
C SER A 199 7.62 -53.40 -53.13
N GLU A 200 7.25 -52.35 -52.39
CA GLU A 200 5.86 -51.93 -52.14
C GLU A 200 5.40 -50.83 -53.13
N ASN A 201 6.18 -50.57 -54.19
CA ASN A 201 5.95 -49.50 -55.18
C ASN A 201 5.91 -48.07 -54.57
N ILE A 202 6.64 -47.84 -53.48
CA ILE A 202 6.76 -46.53 -52.85
C ILE A 202 8.14 -45.95 -53.12
N PHE A 203 8.17 -44.82 -53.84
CA PHE A 203 9.38 -44.09 -54.20
C PHE A 203 9.45 -42.72 -53.53
N PRO A 204 10.66 -42.16 -53.30
CA PRO A 204 10.85 -40.79 -52.85
C PRO A 204 10.16 -39.77 -53.75
N SER A 205 9.38 -38.88 -53.15
CA SER A 205 8.73 -37.76 -53.84
C SER A 205 8.90 -36.46 -53.05
N LYS A 206 8.66 -35.32 -53.70
CA LYS A 206 8.65 -34.01 -53.03
C LYS A 206 7.39 -33.88 -52.18
N GLY A 207 7.51 -33.21 -51.03
CA GLY A 207 6.37 -32.88 -50.17
C GLY A 207 5.29 -32.06 -50.84
N VAL A 208 4.08 -32.14 -50.27
CA VAL A 208 2.92 -31.36 -50.73
C VAL A 208 2.94 -29.99 -50.09
N ILE A 209 3.27 -29.92 -48.80
CA ILE A 209 3.29 -28.67 -48.03
C ILE A 209 4.58 -27.91 -48.31
N ASN A 210 5.71 -28.61 -48.33
CA ASN A 210 7.01 -28.03 -48.62
C ASN A 210 7.71 -28.81 -49.76
N PRO A 211 7.97 -28.20 -50.93
CA PRO A 211 8.63 -28.88 -52.04
C PRO A 211 10.06 -29.37 -51.71
N ARG A 212 10.67 -28.87 -50.63
CA ARG A 212 11.99 -29.29 -50.15
C ARG A 212 11.92 -30.47 -49.18
N SER A 213 10.73 -30.91 -48.76
CA SER A 213 10.60 -32.03 -47.85
C SER A 213 10.56 -33.38 -48.59
N LEU A 214 11.03 -34.42 -47.91
CA LEU A 214 10.91 -35.80 -48.37
C LEU A 214 9.50 -36.32 -48.06
N ARG A 215 8.83 -36.88 -49.05
CA ARG A 215 7.59 -37.63 -48.89
C ARG A 215 7.80 -39.09 -49.30
N LEU A 216 7.41 -40.01 -48.40
CA LEU A 216 7.34 -41.45 -48.67
C LEU A 216 5.91 -41.93 -48.43
N GLY A 217 5.30 -42.49 -49.48
CA GLY A 217 3.91 -42.95 -49.43
C GLY A 217 2.94 -41.82 -49.03
N LYS A 218 2.26 -42.01 -47.90
CA LYS A 218 1.28 -41.05 -47.37
C LYS A 218 1.89 -39.98 -46.46
N THR A 219 3.15 -40.12 -46.05
CA THR A 219 3.73 -39.30 -44.98
C THR A 219 4.80 -38.35 -45.50
N GLU A 220 4.70 -37.09 -45.07
CA GLU A 220 5.69 -36.05 -45.33
C GLU A 220 6.60 -35.90 -44.10
N PHE A 221 7.91 -36.02 -44.31
CA PHE A 221 8.91 -35.96 -43.24
C PHE A 221 9.37 -34.52 -43.06
N ILE A 222 8.88 -33.82 -42.05
CA ILE A 222 9.20 -32.40 -41.86
C ILE A 222 10.65 -32.25 -41.36
N ARG A 223 11.44 -31.37 -41.99
CA ARG A 223 12.82 -31.09 -41.60
C ARG A 223 12.87 -30.29 -40.29
N PHE A 224 13.60 -30.83 -39.31
CA PHE A 224 13.92 -30.19 -38.04
C PHE A 224 14.60 -28.83 -38.21
N GLN A 225 14.18 -27.86 -37.41
CA GLN A 225 14.77 -26.53 -37.29
C GLN A 225 15.49 -26.35 -35.95
N GLU A 226 16.46 -25.43 -35.90
CA GLU A 226 17.33 -25.19 -34.74
C GLU A 226 16.59 -24.90 -33.42
N ASN A 227 15.36 -24.39 -33.51
CA ASN A 227 14.55 -23.99 -32.37
C ASN A 227 13.23 -24.79 -32.27
N ASP A 228 13.12 -25.96 -32.88
CA ASP A 228 11.90 -26.77 -32.80
C ASP A 228 11.67 -27.28 -31.37
N GLY A 229 10.43 -27.21 -30.88
CA GLY A 229 10.09 -27.63 -29.51
C GLY A 229 10.95 -26.92 -28.46
N ALA A 230 11.60 -27.68 -27.59
CA ALA A 230 12.46 -27.16 -26.52
C ALA A 230 13.88 -26.76 -26.96
N TYR A 231 14.31 -27.17 -28.15
CA TYR A 231 15.66 -26.91 -28.63
C TYR A 231 15.89 -25.42 -28.85
N ILE A 232 17.11 -24.96 -28.55
CA ILE A 232 17.56 -23.58 -28.79
C ILE A 232 18.91 -23.62 -29.46
N LYS A 233 18.99 -23.06 -30.67
CA LYS A 233 20.20 -23.04 -31.51
C LYS A 233 20.85 -24.43 -31.64
N ALA A 234 20.03 -25.48 -31.73
CA ALA A 234 20.52 -26.84 -31.91
C ALA A 234 21.07 -27.04 -33.33
N ASP A 235 22.02 -27.97 -33.50
CA ASP A 235 22.56 -28.31 -34.82
C ASP A 235 21.44 -28.84 -35.74
N ALA A 236 21.08 -28.07 -36.76
CA ALA A 236 20.07 -28.43 -37.77
C ALA A 236 20.69 -28.69 -39.17
N ARG A 237 22.01 -28.98 -39.23
CA ARG A 237 22.69 -29.34 -40.48
C ARG A 237 22.18 -30.67 -41.02
N GLY A 238 22.14 -30.78 -42.34
CA GLY A 238 21.52 -31.93 -43.00
C GLY A 238 19.99 -31.94 -42.88
N TYR A 239 19.40 -33.01 -43.37
CA TYR A 239 17.97 -33.27 -43.27
C TYR A 239 17.72 -34.13 -42.04
N GLN A 240 17.40 -33.48 -40.93
CA GLN A 240 17.09 -34.13 -39.66
C GLN A 240 15.58 -34.21 -39.42
N ILE A 241 15.14 -35.23 -38.69
CA ILE A 241 13.78 -35.36 -38.18
C ILE A 241 13.79 -35.73 -36.70
N LEU A 242 12.72 -35.41 -35.97
CA LEU A 242 12.52 -35.91 -34.62
C LEU A 242 12.15 -37.40 -34.64
N SER A 243 12.74 -38.18 -33.75
CA SER A 243 12.52 -39.62 -33.64
C SER A 243 11.36 -39.92 -32.69
N ASN A 244 10.34 -40.63 -33.18
CA ASN A 244 9.21 -41.10 -32.39
C ASN A 244 9.44 -42.58 -31.99
N PHE A 245 10.26 -42.78 -30.94
CA PHE A 245 10.61 -44.12 -30.51
C PHE A 245 9.42 -44.87 -29.89
N PRO A 246 9.13 -46.11 -30.34
CA PRO A 246 8.10 -46.95 -29.72
C PRO A 246 8.55 -47.42 -28.34
N LYS A 247 7.61 -47.72 -27.43
CA LYS A 247 7.93 -48.45 -26.20
C LYS A 247 7.87 -49.95 -26.47
N PRO A 248 9.00 -50.67 -26.39
CA PRO A 248 9.05 -52.08 -26.77
C PRO A 248 8.33 -52.97 -25.76
N ARG A 249 7.59 -53.97 -26.25
CA ARG A 249 7.02 -55.03 -25.41
C ARG A 249 8.02 -56.17 -25.27
N CYS A 250 8.54 -56.39 -24.06
CA CYS A 250 9.37 -57.55 -23.75
C CYS A 250 8.48 -58.72 -23.30
N HIS A 251 8.67 -59.91 -23.87
CA HIS A 251 8.07 -61.13 -23.30
C HIS A 251 8.85 -61.57 -22.06
N ALA A 252 8.13 -61.91 -20.99
CA ALA A 252 8.64 -62.13 -19.64
C ALA A 252 9.67 -63.27 -19.49
N SER A 253 9.95 -64.02 -20.56
CA SER A 253 10.79 -65.21 -20.54
C SER A 253 12.16 -65.07 -21.21
N ASN A 254 12.47 -63.98 -21.94
CA ASN A 254 13.81 -63.74 -22.48
C ASN A 254 14.12 -62.24 -22.65
N VAL A 255 15.14 -61.76 -21.94
CA VAL A 255 15.64 -60.38 -21.99
C VAL A 255 16.27 -60.04 -23.36
N ASP A 256 16.68 -61.07 -24.12
CA ASP A 256 17.31 -60.93 -25.43
C ASP A 256 16.33 -60.48 -26.55
N PHE A 257 15.02 -60.47 -26.29
CA PHE A 257 13.97 -60.12 -27.27
C PHE A 257 13.12 -58.93 -26.84
N CYS A 258 13.78 -57.80 -26.57
CA CYS A 258 13.09 -56.51 -26.44
C CYS A 258 13.21 -55.73 -27.76
N ALA A 259 12.09 -55.22 -28.27
CA ALA A 259 11.92 -54.35 -29.44
C ALA A 259 11.99 -55.00 -30.84
N PHE A 260 13.08 -55.69 -31.15
CA PHE A 260 13.28 -56.31 -32.46
C PHE A 260 13.63 -57.78 -32.32
N ARG A 261 13.37 -58.54 -33.38
CA ARG A 261 13.83 -59.93 -33.46
C ARG A 261 15.36 -59.95 -33.57
N LYS A 262 16.03 -60.60 -32.63
CA LYS A 262 17.50 -60.72 -32.59
C LYS A 262 17.92 -62.18 -32.78
N VAL A 263 18.91 -62.43 -33.63
CA VAL A 263 19.52 -63.74 -33.86
C VAL A 263 21.03 -63.62 -33.80
N SER A 264 21.72 -64.58 -33.19
CA SER A 264 23.19 -64.57 -33.16
C SER A 264 23.75 -64.83 -34.55
N MET A 265 24.82 -64.11 -34.93
CA MET A 265 25.59 -64.38 -36.16
C MET A 265 26.04 -65.85 -36.23
N VAL A 266 26.38 -66.44 -35.08
CA VAL A 266 26.78 -67.85 -34.96
C VAL A 266 25.67 -68.79 -35.42
N ASP A 267 24.41 -68.50 -35.05
CA ASP A 267 23.27 -69.34 -35.39
C ASP A 267 22.89 -69.23 -36.87
N VAL A 268 23.06 -68.04 -37.46
CA VAL A 268 22.91 -67.85 -38.92
C VAL A 268 23.99 -68.65 -39.66
N LEU A 269 25.25 -68.57 -39.23
CA LEU A 269 26.35 -69.36 -39.79
C LEU A 269 26.16 -70.87 -39.60
N ALA A 270 25.43 -71.29 -38.57
CA ALA A 270 25.07 -72.69 -38.33
C ALA A 270 23.77 -73.15 -39.02
N ASN A 271 23.11 -72.29 -39.81
CA ASN A 271 21.79 -72.54 -40.42
C ASN A 271 20.68 -72.91 -39.40
N LYS A 272 20.77 -72.40 -38.17
CA LYS A 272 19.79 -72.66 -37.09
C LYS A 272 18.62 -71.66 -37.08
N VAL A 273 18.70 -70.59 -37.87
CA VAL A 273 17.68 -69.54 -37.92
C VAL A 273 16.55 -69.92 -38.89
N PRO A 274 15.28 -69.84 -38.47
CA PRO A 274 14.14 -70.08 -39.35
C PRO A 274 14.13 -69.19 -40.60
N LYS A 275 13.79 -69.75 -41.77
CA LYS A 275 13.81 -69.02 -43.05
C LYS A 275 12.89 -67.80 -43.06
N ASN A 276 11.71 -67.89 -42.44
CA ASN A 276 10.73 -66.81 -42.32
C ASN A 276 11.21 -65.62 -41.47
N TRP A 277 12.31 -65.77 -40.73
CA TRP A 277 12.93 -64.67 -40.00
C TRP A 277 13.89 -63.85 -40.88
N ILE A 278 14.25 -64.36 -42.06
CA ILE A 278 15.16 -63.71 -43.00
C ILE A 278 14.46 -63.31 -44.30
N GLN A 279 13.63 -64.21 -44.83
CA GLN A 279 12.92 -64.03 -46.09
C GLN A 279 11.94 -62.86 -46.03
N ASP A 280 11.98 -61.99 -47.04
CA ASP A 280 11.07 -60.84 -47.15
C ASP A 280 11.20 -59.83 -45.97
N ARG A 281 12.38 -59.77 -45.36
CA ARG A 281 12.71 -58.89 -44.22
C ARG A 281 13.89 -57.99 -44.52
N ILE A 282 14.06 -56.96 -43.68
CA ILE A 282 15.28 -56.18 -43.59
C ILE A 282 16.18 -56.85 -42.56
N ILE A 283 17.41 -57.17 -42.97
CA ILE A 283 18.38 -57.82 -42.12
C ILE A 283 19.45 -56.82 -41.73
N LEU A 284 19.56 -56.53 -40.44
CA LEU A 284 20.54 -55.60 -39.90
C LEU A 284 21.65 -56.38 -39.19
N ILE A 285 22.87 -56.29 -39.68
CA ILE A 285 24.04 -56.98 -39.13
C ILE A 285 24.90 -55.94 -38.42
N GLY A 286 25.12 -56.10 -37.12
CA GLY A 286 25.90 -55.14 -36.33
C GLY A 286 26.25 -55.65 -34.95
N SER A 287 27.09 -54.89 -34.24
CA SER A 287 27.55 -55.23 -32.90
C SER A 287 26.43 -55.11 -31.86
N THR A 288 26.31 -56.12 -31.00
CA THR A 288 25.54 -56.02 -29.75
C THR A 288 26.37 -56.51 -28.55
N ALA A 289 27.66 -56.78 -28.75
CA ALA A 289 28.57 -57.28 -27.74
C ALA A 289 28.96 -56.15 -26.76
N PRO A 290 28.79 -56.33 -25.44
CA PRO A 290 29.22 -55.36 -24.43
C PRO A 290 30.70 -54.95 -24.56
N SER A 291 31.57 -55.87 -24.98
CA SER A 291 33.01 -55.64 -25.14
C SER A 291 33.39 -54.70 -26.29
N ILE A 292 32.52 -54.50 -27.28
CA ILE A 292 32.76 -53.58 -28.41
C ILE A 292 32.39 -52.12 -28.06
N GLN A 293 31.60 -51.90 -27.00
CA GLN A 293 31.20 -50.57 -26.51
C GLN A 293 30.44 -49.68 -27.51
N ASP A 294 29.72 -50.26 -28.48
CA ASP A 294 28.84 -49.51 -29.40
C ASP A 294 27.42 -49.35 -28.83
N PHE A 295 27.31 -48.52 -27.78
CA PHE A 295 26.07 -48.31 -27.02
C PHE A 295 25.69 -46.84 -26.95
N VAL A 296 24.39 -46.58 -27.05
CA VAL A 296 23.83 -45.23 -27.08
C VAL A 296 22.61 -45.09 -26.18
N PHE A 297 22.38 -43.89 -25.67
CA PHE A 297 21.21 -43.58 -24.85
C PHE A 297 20.09 -43.00 -25.71
N ILE A 298 18.89 -43.51 -25.53
CA ILE A 298 17.65 -43.04 -26.15
C ILE A 298 16.61 -42.75 -25.05
N PRO A 299 15.46 -42.11 -25.34
CA PRO A 299 14.56 -41.56 -24.31
C PRO A 299 14.11 -42.49 -23.18
N TYR A 300 14.06 -43.81 -23.38
CA TYR A 300 13.72 -44.79 -22.33
C TYR A 300 14.92 -45.58 -21.80
N SER A 301 16.15 -45.24 -22.19
CA SER A 301 17.38 -45.85 -21.69
C SER A 301 17.67 -45.43 -20.25
N SER A 302 17.37 -44.20 -19.86
CA SER A 302 17.57 -43.71 -18.49
C SER A 302 16.27 -43.80 -17.68
N ASP A 303 16.37 -44.01 -16.37
CA ASP A 303 15.27 -43.86 -15.41
C ASP A 303 15.82 -43.08 -14.21
N LEU A 304 15.01 -42.24 -13.56
CA LEU A 304 15.44 -41.49 -12.39
C LEU A 304 15.75 -42.42 -11.20
N MET A 305 15.09 -43.58 -11.15
CA MET A 305 15.14 -44.52 -10.02
C MET A 305 15.86 -45.84 -10.35
N LYS A 306 16.36 -46.04 -11.58
CA LYS A 306 17.03 -47.28 -12.02
C LYS A 306 18.27 -46.95 -12.83
N GLU A 307 19.19 -47.92 -12.87
CA GLU A 307 20.37 -47.84 -13.73
C GLU A 307 19.98 -47.61 -15.19
N ALA A 308 20.69 -46.68 -15.84
CA ALA A 308 20.49 -46.40 -17.24
C ALA A 308 20.98 -47.59 -18.09
N LYS A 309 20.11 -48.11 -18.94
CA LYS A 309 20.39 -49.22 -19.87
C LYS A 309 20.50 -48.68 -21.29
N PRO A 310 21.72 -48.47 -21.81
CA PRO A 310 21.90 -48.04 -23.18
C PRO A 310 21.53 -49.16 -24.15
N VAL A 311 21.24 -48.80 -25.39
CA VAL A 311 20.90 -49.73 -26.48
C VAL A 311 22.06 -49.85 -27.46
N PRO A 312 22.26 -51.01 -28.12
CA PRO A 312 23.27 -51.14 -29.18
C PRO A 312 23.02 -50.16 -30.33
N GLY A 313 24.09 -49.63 -30.94
CA GLY A 313 24.01 -48.70 -32.07
C GLY A 313 23.15 -49.21 -33.24
N ILE A 314 23.30 -50.50 -33.57
CA ILE A 314 22.49 -51.16 -34.61
C ILE A 314 21.00 -51.19 -34.29
N GLU A 315 20.62 -51.23 -33.01
CA GLU A 315 19.22 -51.18 -32.60
C GLU A 315 18.63 -49.79 -32.84
N VAL A 316 19.42 -48.72 -32.66
CA VAL A 316 19.00 -47.35 -33.01
C VAL A 316 18.78 -47.20 -34.51
N GLN A 317 19.66 -47.78 -35.33
CA GLN A 317 19.43 -47.83 -36.78
C GLN A 317 18.14 -48.60 -37.12
N ALA A 318 17.85 -49.71 -36.41
CA ALA A 318 16.60 -50.45 -36.57
C ALA A 318 15.37 -49.60 -36.24
N TYR A 319 15.40 -48.80 -35.17
CA TYR A 319 14.31 -47.85 -34.86
C TYR A 319 14.12 -46.80 -35.95
N PHE A 320 15.21 -46.27 -36.52
CA PHE A 320 15.12 -45.30 -37.61
C PHE A 320 14.51 -45.92 -38.87
N VAL A 321 14.96 -47.12 -39.27
CA VAL A 321 14.39 -47.87 -40.40
C VAL A 321 12.90 -48.16 -40.16
N SER A 322 12.55 -48.67 -38.97
CA SER A 322 11.18 -48.97 -38.58
C SER A 322 10.29 -47.73 -38.64
N GLN A 323 10.77 -46.60 -38.11
CA GLN A 323 10.02 -45.33 -38.16
C GLN A 323 9.73 -44.91 -39.61
N LEU A 324 10.71 -44.97 -40.50
CA LEU A 324 10.54 -44.58 -41.90
C LEU A 324 9.52 -45.46 -42.62
N ILE A 325 9.60 -46.78 -42.43
CA ILE A 325 8.74 -47.75 -43.10
C ILE A 325 7.31 -47.70 -42.55
N SER A 326 7.14 -47.71 -41.22
CA SER A 326 5.81 -47.57 -40.58
C SER A 326 5.14 -46.26 -40.95
N ALA A 327 5.90 -45.16 -41.02
CA ALA A 327 5.37 -43.88 -41.45
C ALA A 327 4.94 -43.93 -42.93
N ALA A 328 5.71 -44.56 -43.81
CA ALA A 328 5.41 -44.62 -45.24
C ALA A 328 4.22 -45.55 -45.57
N LEU A 329 4.16 -46.74 -44.96
CA LEU A 329 3.15 -47.78 -45.24
C LEU A 329 1.87 -47.58 -44.42
N GLU A 330 2.00 -47.42 -43.11
CA GLU A 330 0.88 -47.44 -42.16
C GLU A 330 0.41 -46.03 -41.77
N GLY A 331 1.18 -44.99 -42.11
CA GLY A 331 0.90 -43.63 -41.68
C GLY A 331 1.17 -43.39 -40.19
N ARG A 332 2.10 -44.16 -39.58
CA ARG A 332 2.50 -43.97 -38.18
C ARG A 332 2.91 -42.50 -37.95
N PRO A 333 2.32 -41.79 -36.97
CA PRO A 333 2.58 -40.37 -36.78
C PRO A 333 4.04 -40.12 -36.42
N LEU A 334 4.63 -39.13 -37.08
CA LEU A 334 5.95 -38.60 -36.74
C LEU A 334 5.81 -37.63 -35.56
N LEU A 335 6.90 -37.45 -34.80
CA LEU A 335 6.91 -36.44 -33.74
C LEU A 335 7.03 -35.05 -34.37
N GLN A 336 6.04 -34.21 -34.14
CA GLN A 336 5.94 -32.84 -34.65
C GLN A 336 5.87 -31.84 -33.50
N VAL A 337 6.21 -30.58 -33.80
CA VAL A 337 6.17 -29.48 -32.83
C VAL A 337 5.27 -28.37 -33.35
N TRP A 338 4.72 -27.57 -32.44
CA TRP A 338 3.99 -26.38 -32.80
C TRP A 338 4.91 -25.24 -33.24
N SER A 339 4.38 -24.36 -34.09
CA SER A 339 5.03 -23.07 -34.38
C SER A 339 5.19 -22.25 -33.09
N LYS A 340 6.19 -21.37 -33.05
CA LYS A 340 6.46 -20.50 -31.89
C LYS A 340 5.28 -19.65 -31.45
N PHE A 341 4.40 -19.26 -32.37
CA PHE A 341 3.17 -18.54 -32.06
C PHE A 341 2.23 -19.38 -31.18
N TRP A 342 1.90 -20.60 -31.63
CA TRP A 342 1.00 -21.51 -30.91
C TRP A 342 1.60 -21.98 -29.57
N GLU A 343 2.91 -22.22 -29.52
CA GLU A 343 3.60 -22.51 -28.24
C GLU A 343 3.47 -21.34 -27.24
N SER A 344 3.66 -20.10 -27.70
CA SER A 344 3.56 -18.92 -26.83
C SER A 344 2.13 -18.67 -26.36
N LEU A 345 1.15 -18.88 -27.25
CA LEU A 345 -0.27 -18.77 -26.92
C LEU A 345 -0.71 -19.82 -25.90
N TRP A 346 -0.20 -21.05 -26.02
CA TRP A 346 -0.43 -22.12 -25.05
C TRP A 346 0.08 -21.76 -23.65
N ILE A 347 1.35 -21.31 -23.56
CA ILE A 347 1.97 -20.87 -22.31
C ILE A 347 1.19 -19.69 -21.70
N PHE A 348 0.78 -18.73 -22.54
CA PHE A 348 -0.02 -17.59 -22.11
C PHE A 348 -1.38 -18.01 -21.56
N SER A 349 -2.08 -18.91 -22.25
CA SER A 349 -3.40 -19.40 -21.84
C SER A 349 -3.34 -20.02 -20.44
N TRP A 350 -2.32 -20.83 -20.17
CA TRP A 350 -2.12 -21.41 -18.84
C TRP A 350 -1.70 -20.39 -17.79
N SER A 351 -0.90 -19.39 -18.13
CA SER A 351 -0.62 -18.29 -17.19
C SER A 351 -1.88 -17.49 -16.83
N TYR A 352 -2.73 -17.22 -17.81
CA TYR A 352 -3.99 -16.53 -17.59
C TYR A 352 -4.96 -17.36 -16.74
N LEU A 353 -5.09 -18.66 -17.03
CA LEU A 353 -5.90 -19.58 -16.24
C LEU A 353 -5.39 -19.71 -14.80
N GLY A 354 -4.07 -19.69 -14.58
CA GLY A 354 -3.48 -19.69 -13.24
C GLY A 354 -3.85 -18.44 -12.45
N ALA A 355 -3.74 -17.27 -13.07
CA ALA A 355 -4.15 -16.01 -12.45
C ALA A 355 -5.67 -15.96 -12.13
N VAL A 356 -6.52 -16.39 -13.07
CA VAL A 356 -7.99 -16.38 -12.91
C VAL A 356 -8.46 -17.38 -11.85
N THR A 357 -7.89 -18.57 -11.80
CA THR A 357 -8.26 -19.59 -10.78
C THR A 357 -7.92 -19.09 -9.38
N ALA A 358 -6.72 -18.55 -9.17
CA ALA A 358 -6.32 -17.94 -7.90
C ALA A 358 -7.21 -16.75 -7.51
N TRP A 359 -7.58 -15.90 -8.47
CA TRP A 359 -8.44 -14.75 -8.23
C TRP A 359 -9.88 -15.14 -7.82
N ARG A 360 -10.46 -16.16 -8.47
CA ARG A 360 -11.84 -16.60 -8.20
C ARG A 360 -11.99 -17.32 -6.87
N ILE A 361 -11.03 -18.17 -6.51
CA ILE A 361 -11.21 -19.12 -5.40
C ILE A 361 -11.04 -18.45 -4.03
N ARG A 362 -10.31 -17.33 -3.92
CA ARG A 362 -10.09 -16.44 -2.74
C ARG A 362 -9.61 -17.10 -1.43
N ARG A 363 -9.80 -18.41 -1.23
CA ARG A 363 -9.37 -19.21 -0.09
C ARG A 363 -8.08 -19.93 -0.44
N ALA A 364 -7.02 -19.70 0.34
CA ALA A 364 -5.68 -20.24 0.06
C ALA A 364 -5.65 -21.78 -0.11
N VAL A 365 -6.31 -22.52 0.79
CA VAL A 365 -6.33 -24.00 0.74
C VAL A 365 -7.00 -24.53 -0.53
N SER A 366 -8.15 -23.95 -0.90
CA SER A 366 -8.86 -24.32 -2.13
C SER A 366 -8.08 -23.95 -3.39
N SER A 367 -7.32 -22.84 -3.35
CA SER A 367 -6.43 -22.46 -4.46
C SER A 367 -5.30 -23.46 -4.65
N ILE A 368 -4.70 -24.00 -3.57
CA ILE A 368 -3.65 -25.03 -3.67
C ILE A 368 -4.19 -26.29 -4.37
N LEU A 369 -5.39 -26.76 -3.97
CA LEU A 369 -6.03 -27.91 -4.61
C LEU A 369 -6.31 -27.65 -6.09
N ALA A 370 -6.84 -26.46 -6.42
CA ALA A 370 -7.10 -26.08 -7.81
C ALA A 370 -5.81 -26.00 -8.65
N ILE A 371 -4.70 -25.54 -8.06
CA ILE A 371 -3.39 -25.54 -8.72
C ILE A 371 -2.95 -26.97 -9.02
N PHE A 372 -3.08 -27.90 -8.07
CA PHE A 372 -2.72 -29.30 -8.29
C PHE A 372 -3.54 -29.94 -9.42
N VAL A 373 -4.85 -29.70 -9.43
CA VAL A 373 -5.76 -30.15 -10.51
C VAL A 373 -5.36 -29.54 -11.85
N GLY A 374 -5.04 -28.25 -11.89
CA GLY A 374 -4.57 -27.57 -13.10
C GLY A 374 -3.26 -28.15 -13.63
N CYS A 375 -2.26 -28.38 -12.78
CA CYS A 375 -0.99 -29.02 -13.17
C CYS A 375 -1.21 -30.42 -13.73
N SER A 376 -2.09 -31.21 -13.09
CA SER A 376 -2.46 -32.55 -13.56
C SER A 376 -3.13 -32.49 -14.93
N LEU A 377 -4.02 -31.52 -15.15
CA LEU A 377 -4.68 -31.31 -16.43
C LEU A 377 -3.71 -30.91 -17.54
N ILE A 378 -2.75 -30.01 -17.27
CA ILE A 378 -1.69 -29.63 -18.22
C ILE A 378 -0.89 -30.87 -18.63
N PHE A 379 -0.47 -31.67 -17.66
CA PHE A 379 0.29 -32.89 -17.91
C PHE A 379 -0.50 -33.89 -18.77
N LEU A 380 -1.77 -34.14 -18.41
CA LEU A 380 -2.62 -35.08 -19.13
C LEU A 380 -2.89 -34.62 -20.57
N ILE A 381 -3.13 -33.33 -20.81
CA ILE A 381 -3.34 -32.80 -22.16
C ILE A 381 -2.05 -32.92 -22.98
N ALA A 382 -0.91 -32.51 -22.41
CA ALA A 382 0.38 -32.61 -23.09
C ALA A 382 0.73 -34.07 -23.43
N TYR A 383 0.46 -34.99 -22.53
CA TYR A 383 0.69 -36.42 -22.75
C TYR A 383 -0.25 -37.01 -23.81
N PHE A 384 -1.54 -36.67 -23.79
CA PHE A 384 -2.49 -37.13 -24.80
C PHE A 384 -2.12 -36.63 -26.20
N VAL A 385 -1.76 -35.34 -26.32
CA VAL A 385 -1.31 -34.72 -27.56
C VAL A 385 0.01 -35.35 -28.06
N PHE A 386 0.91 -35.71 -27.15
CA PHE A 386 2.12 -36.48 -27.47
C PHE A 386 1.82 -37.86 -28.07
N LEU A 387 0.82 -38.59 -27.55
CA LEU A 387 0.42 -39.88 -28.13
C LEU A 387 -0.13 -39.74 -29.56
N LEU A 388 -0.63 -38.56 -29.93
CA LEU A 388 -1.04 -38.22 -31.30
C LEU A 388 0.13 -37.78 -32.20
N GLY A 389 1.37 -37.77 -31.69
CA GLY A 389 2.57 -37.36 -32.41
C GLY A 389 2.96 -35.89 -32.25
N TRP A 390 2.37 -35.15 -31.30
CA TRP A 390 2.67 -33.73 -31.10
C TRP A 390 3.38 -33.46 -29.78
N TRP A 391 4.59 -32.92 -29.85
CA TRP A 391 5.33 -32.45 -28.69
C TRP A 391 5.02 -30.97 -28.43
N ILE A 392 4.29 -30.71 -27.34
CA ILE A 392 3.92 -29.35 -26.91
C ILE A 392 4.59 -28.98 -25.57
N PRO A 393 4.79 -27.67 -25.28
CA PRO A 393 5.50 -27.23 -24.08
C PRO A 393 4.77 -27.60 -22.78
N LEU A 394 5.39 -28.44 -21.95
CA LEU A 394 4.88 -28.85 -20.64
C LEU A 394 5.45 -27.98 -19.51
N ILE A 395 6.78 -27.92 -19.35
CA ILE A 395 7.43 -27.27 -18.21
C ILE A 395 7.19 -25.75 -18.21
N PRO A 396 7.35 -25.01 -19.33
CA PRO A 396 6.99 -23.60 -19.39
C PRO A 396 5.53 -23.33 -18.98
N SER A 397 4.61 -24.21 -19.37
CA SER A 397 3.18 -24.08 -19.09
C SER A 397 2.88 -24.31 -17.60
N LEU A 398 3.49 -25.32 -16.99
CA LEU A 398 3.41 -25.57 -15.54
C LEU A 398 3.97 -24.41 -14.72
N ILE A 399 5.17 -23.93 -15.06
CA ILE A 399 5.80 -22.79 -14.37
C ILE A 399 4.92 -21.54 -14.50
N SER A 400 4.37 -21.28 -15.69
CA SER A 400 3.54 -20.10 -15.93
C SER A 400 2.21 -20.15 -15.18
N PHE A 401 1.58 -21.32 -15.11
CA PHE A 401 0.34 -21.54 -14.37
C PHE A 401 0.56 -21.41 -12.85
N VAL A 402 1.55 -22.10 -12.30
CA VAL A 402 1.87 -22.06 -10.87
C VAL A 402 2.37 -20.68 -10.46
N GLY A 403 3.29 -20.08 -11.24
CA GLY A 403 3.87 -18.78 -10.94
C GLY A 403 2.84 -17.64 -10.93
N SER A 404 1.92 -17.63 -11.88
CA SER A 404 0.80 -16.66 -11.90
C SER A 404 -0.16 -16.85 -10.72
N ALA A 405 -0.50 -18.09 -10.37
CA ALA A 405 -1.36 -18.38 -9.25
C ALA A 405 -0.72 -17.95 -7.91
N ILE A 406 0.55 -18.28 -7.67
CA ILE A 406 1.29 -17.86 -6.47
C ILE A 406 1.38 -16.34 -6.37
N TRP A 407 1.64 -15.65 -7.48
CA TRP A 407 1.70 -14.19 -7.51
C TRP A 407 0.37 -13.57 -7.06
N ILE A 408 -0.75 -14.04 -7.62
CA ILE A 408 -2.09 -13.54 -7.24
C ILE A 408 -2.42 -13.89 -5.78
N ILE A 409 -2.09 -15.09 -5.30
CA ILE A 409 -2.33 -15.47 -3.90
C ILE A 409 -1.58 -14.54 -2.95
N ASN A 410 -0.30 -14.29 -3.21
CA ASN A 410 0.52 -13.39 -2.39
C ASN A 410 -0.01 -11.95 -2.45
N TYR A 411 -0.37 -11.49 -3.65
CA TYR A 411 -1.00 -10.18 -3.84
C TYR A 411 -2.30 -10.03 -3.03
N LEU A 412 -3.18 -11.03 -3.08
CA LEU A 412 -4.44 -11.03 -2.31
C LEU A 412 -4.18 -11.06 -0.80
N ALA A 413 -3.22 -11.86 -0.33
CA ALA A 413 -2.85 -11.93 1.08
C ALA A 413 -2.30 -10.57 1.57
N HIS A 414 -1.44 -9.93 0.79
CA HIS A 414 -0.90 -8.61 1.12
C HIS A 414 -2.00 -7.55 1.18
N MET A 415 -2.91 -7.52 0.21
CA MET A 415 -4.05 -6.58 0.20
C MET A 415 -4.99 -6.81 1.39
N GLN A 416 -5.21 -8.07 1.79
CA GLN A 416 -6.01 -8.39 2.98
C GLN A 416 -5.34 -7.90 4.26
N GLU A 417 -4.02 -8.06 4.38
CA GLU A 417 -3.26 -7.57 5.53
C GLU A 417 -3.23 -6.04 5.59
N GLU A 418 -3.02 -5.35 4.47
CA GLU A 418 -3.09 -3.89 4.40
C GLU A 418 -4.48 -3.37 4.79
N LEU A 419 -5.54 -4.01 4.29
CA LEU A 419 -6.91 -3.66 4.66
C LEU A 419 -7.13 -3.84 6.17
N LYS A 420 -6.70 -4.99 6.72
CA LYS A 420 -6.79 -5.28 8.15
C LYS A 420 -6.04 -4.26 9.00
N ARG A 421 -4.81 -3.91 8.61
CA ARG A 421 -4.00 -2.87 9.28
C ARG A 421 -4.69 -1.51 9.22
N SER A 422 -5.26 -1.15 8.08
CA SER A 422 -5.99 0.11 7.93
C SER A 422 -7.24 0.15 8.81
N THR A 423 -8.02 -0.94 8.89
CA THR A 423 -9.21 -1.02 9.75
C THR A 423 -8.84 -0.98 11.23
N GLU A 424 -7.82 -1.72 11.65
CA GLU A 424 -7.32 -1.69 13.04
C GLU A 424 -6.78 -0.31 13.43
N PHE A 425 -6.09 0.36 12.51
CA PHE A 425 -5.62 1.73 12.73
C PHE A 425 -6.78 2.71 12.91
N LEU A 426 -7.78 2.67 12.02
CA LEU A 426 -8.95 3.54 12.13
C LEU A 426 -9.72 3.31 13.44
N GLN A 427 -9.92 2.05 13.84
CA GLN A 427 -10.57 1.74 15.12
C GLN A 427 -9.78 2.32 16.30
N LYS A 428 -8.45 2.10 16.34
CA LYS A 428 -7.57 2.69 17.37
C LYS A 428 -7.62 4.21 17.43
N VAL A 429 -7.71 4.87 16.27
CA VAL A 429 -7.84 6.34 16.22
C VAL A 429 -9.14 6.78 16.87
N ILE A 430 -10.27 6.15 16.56
CA ILE A 430 -11.56 6.52 17.17
C ILE A 430 -11.58 6.19 18.68
N ASP A 431 -10.97 5.08 19.10
CA ASP A 431 -10.87 4.68 20.52
C ASP A 431 -10.01 5.62 21.37
N THR A 432 -9.03 6.31 20.76
CA THR A 432 -8.22 7.33 21.46
C THR A 432 -8.96 8.65 21.69
N ILE A 433 -10.10 8.87 21.02
CA ILE A 433 -10.90 10.07 21.22
C ILE A 433 -11.67 9.93 22.55
N PRO A 434 -11.53 10.88 23.50
CA PRO A 434 -12.15 10.79 24.81
C PRO A 434 -13.67 11.00 24.79
N ASP A 435 -14.19 11.72 23.80
CA ASP A 435 -15.63 11.92 23.60
C ASP A 435 -16.25 10.59 23.12
N PRO A 436 -17.39 10.14 23.69
CA PRO A 436 -18.14 9.01 23.16
C PRO A 436 -18.57 9.22 21.70
N ILE A 437 -18.25 8.26 20.84
CA ILE A 437 -18.61 8.27 19.42
C ILE A 437 -19.39 7.00 19.08
N PHE A 438 -20.49 7.18 18.36
CA PHE A 438 -21.26 6.10 17.76
C PHE A 438 -21.53 6.34 16.29
N VAL A 439 -21.65 5.25 15.52
CA VAL A 439 -22.06 5.27 14.12
C VAL A 439 -23.27 4.36 13.95
N LYS A 440 -24.35 4.87 13.34
CA LYS A 440 -25.56 4.10 13.03
C LYS A 440 -25.78 3.96 11.54
N ASN A 441 -26.39 2.84 11.14
CA ASN A 441 -26.92 2.66 9.78
C ASN A 441 -28.30 3.32 9.61
N GLU A 442 -28.88 3.29 8.41
CA GLU A 442 -30.23 3.80 8.12
C GLU A 442 -31.35 3.09 8.90
N LYS A 443 -31.09 1.90 9.47
CA LYS A 443 -32.01 1.19 10.37
C LYS A 443 -31.87 1.64 11.83
N HIS A 444 -31.05 2.66 12.10
CA HIS A 444 -30.71 3.18 13.43
C HIS A 444 -30.09 2.12 14.36
N GLN A 445 -29.35 1.17 13.80
CA GLN A 445 -28.57 0.19 14.57
C GLN A 445 -27.12 0.66 14.64
N TRP A 446 -26.48 0.49 15.80
CA TRP A 446 -25.05 0.81 15.95
C TRP A 446 -24.18 -0.13 15.11
N ILE A 447 -23.23 0.43 14.35
CA ILE A 447 -22.30 -0.32 13.49
C ILE A 447 -20.85 -0.17 14.00
N ILE A 448 -20.49 1.01 14.47
CA ILE A 448 -19.17 1.31 15.03
C ILE A 448 -19.38 2.11 16.31
N LEU A 449 -18.67 1.72 17.36
CA LEU A 449 -18.63 2.40 18.64
C LEU A 449 -17.16 2.55 19.03
N ASN A 450 -16.84 3.62 19.75
CA ASN A 450 -15.53 3.74 20.36
C ASN A 450 -15.55 3.29 21.82
N ASP A 451 -14.35 3.06 22.33
CA ASP A 451 -14.08 2.73 23.73
C ASP A 451 -14.72 3.71 24.73
N ALA A 452 -14.72 5.01 24.42
CA ALA A 452 -15.32 6.02 25.28
C ALA A 452 -16.84 5.86 25.37
N TYR A 453 -17.52 5.52 24.27
CA TYR A 453 -18.96 5.25 24.27
C TYR A 453 -19.33 4.03 25.07
N CYS A 454 -18.58 2.93 24.92
CA CYS A 454 -18.83 1.71 25.69
C CYS A 454 -18.66 1.94 27.19
N ARG A 455 -17.63 2.70 27.60
CA ARG A 455 -17.44 3.11 29.01
C ARG A 455 -18.53 4.06 29.50
N PHE A 456 -19.01 4.97 28.65
CA PHE A 456 -20.01 5.98 29.03
C PHE A 456 -21.41 5.37 29.19
N ILE A 457 -21.82 4.47 28.29
CA ILE A 457 -23.10 3.76 28.40
C ILE A 457 -23.05 2.64 29.45
N GLY A 458 -21.87 2.06 29.71
CA GLY A 458 -21.67 0.99 30.70
C GLY A 458 -21.87 -0.44 30.16
N TYR A 459 -21.95 -0.62 28.83
CA TYR A 459 -22.04 -1.92 28.17
C TYR A 459 -20.86 -2.14 27.19
N PRO A 460 -20.35 -3.37 27.04
CA PRO A 460 -19.33 -3.67 26.04
C PRO A 460 -19.91 -3.59 24.62
N ASP A 461 -19.06 -3.24 23.66
CA ASP A 461 -19.39 -3.16 22.23
C ASP A 461 -20.10 -4.42 21.68
N THR A 462 -19.68 -5.61 22.11
CA THR A 462 -20.27 -6.91 21.74
C THR A 462 -21.76 -7.05 22.04
N MET A 463 -22.28 -6.29 23.01
CA MET A 463 -23.71 -6.26 23.33
C MET A 463 -24.47 -5.18 22.57
N LEU A 464 -23.79 -4.12 22.11
CA LEU A 464 -24.39 -2.94 21.52
C LEU A 464 -24.44 -2.99 20.00
N VAL A 465 -23.40 -3.52 19.35
CA VAL A 465 -23.31 -3.56 17.88
C VAL A 465 -24.50 -4.34 17.27
N GLU A 466 -25.07 -3.80 16.20
CA GLU A 466 -26.29 -4.26 15.51
C GLU A 466 -27.59 -4.20 16.34
N LYS A 467 -27.56 -3.62 17.54
CA LYS A 467 -28.76 -3.43 18.37
C LYS A 467 -29.36 -2.05 18.26
N SER A 468 -30.59 -1.95 18.76
CA SER A 468 -31.37 -0.70 18.81
C SER A 468 -31.22 -0.04 20.18
N GLU A 469 -31.25 1.29 20.21
CA GLU A 469 -31.19 2.09 21.44
C GLU A 469 -32.34 1.80 22.42
N PHE A 470 -33.50 1.35 21.92
CA PHE A 470 -34.65 0.95 22.72
C PHE A 470 -34.40 -0.25 23.64
N GLU A 471 -33.33 -1.03 23.38
CA GLU A 471 -32.95 -2.18 24.23
C GLU A 471 -32.13 -1.74 25.47
N PHE A 472 -31.56 -0.53 25.46
CA PHE A 472 -30.59 -0.09 26.47
C PHE A 472 -30.96 1.21 27.20
N PHE A 473 -31.86 2.02 26.65
CA PHE A 473 -32.27 3.30 27.24
C PHE A 473 -33.74 3.27 27.70
N PRO A 474 -34.11 4.09 28.69
CA PRO A 474 -35.51 4.36 29.01
C PRO A 474 -36.29 4.79 27.77
N LYS A 475 -37.54 4.33 27.66
CA LYS A 475 -38.37 4.53 26.45
C LYS A 475 -38.44 6.00 25.99
N HIS A 476 -38.56 6.94 26.93
CA HIS A 476 -38.65 8.37 26.61
C HIS A 476 -37.34 8.94 26.06
N GLU A 477 -36.18 8.54 26.60
CA GLU A 477 -34.85 8.93 26.07
C GLU A 477 -34.62 8.33 24.68
N ALA A 478 -34.93 7.03 24.51
CA ALA A 478 -34.79 6.34 23.23
C ALA A 478 -35.67 6.97 22.12
N GLU A 479 -36.89 7.40 22.43
CA GLU A 479 -37.77 8.11 21.50
C GLU A 479 -37.19 9.47 21.08
N ILE A 480 -36.60 10.21 22.02
CA ILE A 480 -35.92 11.48 21.72
C ILE A 480 -34.73 11.23 20.81
N PHE A 481 -33.86 10.25 21.12
CA PHE A 481 -32.70 9.92 20.28
C PHE A 481 -33.12 9.51 18.87
N ARG A 482 -34.17 8.70 18.75
CA ARG A 482 -34.74 8.29 17.45
C ARG A 482 -35.21 9.49 16.65
N GLN A 483 -35.98 10.38 17.27
CA GLN A 483 -36.50 11.58 16.62
C GLN A 483 -35.36 12.50 16.14
N GLN A 484 -34.32 12.68 16.95
CA GLN A 484 -33.15 13.47 16.58
C GLN A 484 -32.35 12.85 15.44
N ASP A 485 -32.18 11.53 15.44
CA ASP A 485 -31.55 10.82 14.34
C ASP A 485 -32.36 10.97 13.04
N GLU A 486 -33.69 10.79 13.09
CA GLU A 486 -34.57 10.96 11.93
C GLU A 486 -34.52 12.37 11.34
N LEU A 487 -34.47 13.41 12.18
CA LEU A 487 -34.31 14.80 11.72
C LEU A 487 -33.01 14.98 10.92
N VAL A 488 -31.92 14.35 11.34
CA VAL A 488 -30.63 14.41 10.64
C VAL A 488 -30.71 13.61 9.32
N PHE A 489 -31.31 12.42 9.33
CA PHE A 489 -31.54 11.62 8.11
C PHE A 489 -32.39 12.35 7.07
N GLN A 490 -33.46 13.04 7.50
CA GLN A 490 -34.36 13.78 6.62
C GLN A 490 -33.78 15.11 6.13
N SER A 491 -33.24 15.93 7.04
CA SER A 491 -32.74 17.27 6.70
C SER A 491 -31.37 17.27 6.03
N LYS A 492 -30.55 16.22 6.28
CA LYS A 492 -29.13 16.11 5.89
C LYS A 492 -28.23 17.22 6.44
N ILE A 493 -28.72 18.00 7.41
CA ILE A 493 -27.98 19.06 8.08
C ILE A 493 -27.53 18.54 9.45
N PRO A 494 -26.25 18.73 9.85
CA PRO A 494 -25.80 18.36 11.18
C PRO A 494 -26.64 19.02 12.28
N GLN A 495 -27.02 18.25 13.29
CA GLN A 495 -27.83 18.70 14.42
C GLN A 495 -27.03 18.57 15.72
N GLU A 496 -27.23 19.49 16.66
CA GLU A 496 -26.63 19.44 18.00
C GLU A 496 -27.72 19.75 19.03
N HIS A 497 -27.91 18.85 19.98
CA HIS A 497 -28.97 18.96 20.98
C HIS A 497 -28.45 18.55 22.36
N GLU A 498 -28.96 19.24 23.39
CA GLU A 498 -28.77 18.85 24.79
C GLU A 498 -29.89 17.87 25.18
N GLU A 499 -29.54 16.73 25.73
CA GLU A 499 -30.47 15.64 26.06
C GLU A 499 -30.02 14.90 27.33
N GLU A 500 -30.95 14.20 27.97
CA GLU A 500 -30.65 13.33 29.10
C GLU A 500 -30.18 11.97 28.61
N PHE A 501 -29.17 11.43 29.28
CA PHE A 501 -28.60 10.12 28.97
C PHE A 501 -28.42 9.34 30.26
N THR A 502 -29.16 8.24 30.40
CA THR A 502 -29.04 7.35 31.55
C THR A 502 -28.12 6.18 31.21
N ASP A 503 -27.03 6.02 31.97
CA ASP A 503 -26.10 4.90 31.82
C ASP A 503 -26.65 3.58 32.42
N ALA A 504 -25.95 2.47 32.17
CA ALA A 504 -26.31 1.15 32.68
C ALA A 504 -26.35 1.05 34.23
N TYR A 505 -25.72 2.00 34.93
CA TYR A 505 -25.73 2.07 36.39
C TYR A 505 -26.90 2.91 36.94
N GLY A 506 -27.76 3.44 36.05
CA GLY A 506 -28.91 4.26 36.40
C GLY A 506 -28.56 5.71 36.74
N LYS A 507 -27.35 6.17 36.38
CA LYS A 507 -26.97 7.58 36.55
C LYS A 507 -27.31 8.36 35.29
N THR A 508 -28.12 9.39 35.45
CA THR A 508 -28.48 10.32 34.37
C THR A 508 -27.43 11.42 34.25
N HIS A 509 -26.93 11.61 33.03
CA HIS A 509 -25.99 12.66 32.65
C HIS A 509 -26.70 13.62 31.70
N LEU A 510 -26.37 14.91 31.79
CA LEU A 510 -26.80 15.89 30.81
C LEU A 510 -25.74 15.95 29.71
N ILE A 511 -26.12 15.57 28.50
CA ILE A 511 -25.19 15.46 27.38
C ILE A 511 -25.54 16.42 26.25
N ALA A 512 -24.53 16.83 25.49
CA ALA A 512 -24.70 17.48 24.20
C ALA A 512 -24.25 16.52 23.11
N THR A 513 -25.17 16.13 22.22
CA THR A 513 -24.87 15.20 21.13
C THR A 513 -24.92 15.91 19.79
N LYS A 514 -23.78 15.88 19.08
CA LYS A 514 -23.67 16.36 17.71
C LYS A 514 -23.78 15.18 16.74
N ARG A 515 -24.74 15.25 15.82
CA ARG A 515 -25.04 14.22 14.83
C ARG A 515 -24.80 14.72 13.41
N SER A 516 -24.13 13.94 12.58
CA SER A 516 -23.88 14.26 11.17
C SER A 516 -23.96 13.04 10.27
N LEU A 517 -24.46 13.22 9.04
CA LEU A 517 -24.45 12.16 8.03
C LEU A 517 -23.13 12.13 7.26
N HIS A 518 -22.65 10.91 7.02
CA HIS A 518 -21.49 10.62 6.19
C HIS A 518 -21.85 9.53 5.19
N GLN A 519 -21.29 9.61 3.98
CA GLN A 519 -21.47 8.59 2.95
C GLN A 519 -20.16 7.85 2.73
N ASP A 520 -20.24 6.53 2.61
CA ASP A 520 -19.10 5.75 2.12
C ASP A 520 -18.96 5.87 0.59
N ALA A 521 -17.89 5.28 0.04
CA ALA A 521 -17.66 5.26 -1.40
C ALA A 521 -18.69 4.45 -2.20
N ALA A 522 -19.51 3.62 -1.53
CA ALA A 522 -20.59 2.84 -2.12
C ALA A 522 -21.94 3.58 -2.09
N GLY A 523 -22.01 4.75 -1.44
CA GLY A 523 -23.22 5.57 -1.32
C GLY A 523 -24.10 5.21 -0.12
N ASN A 524 -23.67 4.30 0.77
CA ASN A 524 -24.39 4.02 2.01
C ASN A 524 -24.26 5.21 2.96
N VAL A 525 -25.38 5.61 3.57
CA VAL A 525 -25.42 6.73 4.51
C VAL A 525 -25.26 6.21 5.94
N PHE A 526 -24.36 6.82 6.69
CA PHE A 526 -24.10 6.54 8.10
C PHE A 526 -24.31 7.81 8.92
N LEU A 527 -24.98 7.68 10.06
CA LEU A 527 -25.09 8.76 11.04
C LEU A 527 -23.97 8.61 12.06
N VAL A 528 -23.14 9.64 12.22
CA VAL A 528 -22.07 9.71 13.21
C VAL A 528 -22.52 10.64 14.33
N GLY A 529 -22.58 10.14 15.55
CA GLY A 529 -22.89 10.91 16.76
C GLY A 529 -21.65 11.07 17.64
N VAL A 530 -21.39 12.28 18.11
CA VAL A 530 -20.37 12.59 19.11
C VAL A 530 -21.06 13.19 20.33
N ILE A 531 -20.84 12.60 21.49
CA ILE A 531 -21.46 13.01 22.75
C ILE A 531 -20.44 13.75 23.61
N ARG A 532 -20.88 14.82 24.27
CA ARG A 532 -20.13 15.48 25.34
C ARG A 532 -20.95 15.53 26.61
N ASP A 533 -20.40 15.06 27.70
CA ASP A 533 -20.99 15.25 29.02
C ASP A 533 -20.82 16.73 29.44
N ILE A 534 -21.95 17.42 29.62
CA ILE A 534 -22.02 18.83 30.01
C ILE A 534 -22.55 19.01 31.43
N THR A 535 -22.75 17.92 32.19
CA THR A 535 -23.33 17.94 33.54
C THR A 535 -22.58 18.88 34.47
N GLN A 536 -21.25 18.70 34.60
CA GLN A 536 -20.41 19.54 35.45
C GLN A 536 -20.36 20.99 34.98
N ARG A 537 -20.29 21.20 33.66
CA ARG A 537 -20.24 22.53 33.07
C ARG A 537 -21.50 23.33 33.40
N LYS A 538 -22.68 22.72 33.29
CA LYS A 538 -23.96 23.37 33.60
C LYS A 538 -24.09 23.68 35.10
N LEU A 539 -23.67 22.76 35.96
CA LEU A 539 -23.64 22.99 37.41
C LEU A 539 -22.73 24.18 37.79
N MET A 540 -21.52 24.24 37.23
CA MET A 540 -20.60 25.36 37.45
C MET A 540 -21.15 26.69 36.91
N GLU A 541 -21.85 26.67 35.77
CA GLU A 541 -22.47 27.88 35.21
C GLU A 541 -23.56 28.43 36.13
N GLU A 542 -24.39 27.56 36.71
CA GLU A 542 -25.40 27.96 37.69
C GLU A 542 -24.79 28.49 38.99
N GLU A 543 -23.72 27.85 39.48
CA GLU A 543 -22.99 28.31 40.66
C GLU A 543 -22.36 29.69 40.43
N LEU A 544 -21.69 29.88 39.29
CA LEU A 544 -21.07 31.15 38.93
C LEU A 544 -22.09 32.28 38.85
N LYS A 545 -23.28 32.02 38.30
CA LYS A 545 -24.40 32.98 38.26
C LYS A 545 -24.84 33.40 39.67
N ARG A 546 -24.86 32.49 40.64
CA ARG A 546 -25.19 32.80 42.04
C ARG A 546 -24.12 33.66 42.70
N THR A 547 -22.86 33.26 42.61
CA THR A 547 -21.72 33.99 43.22
C THR A 547 -21.59 35.41 42.67
N ALA A 548 -21.79 35.59 41.37
CA ALA A 548 -21.77 36.92 40.74
C ALA A 548 -22.85 37.86 41.31
N ALA A 549 -24.05 37.34 41.58
CA ALA A 549 -25.14 38.13 42.17
C ALA A 549 -24.83 38.56 43.61
N GLU A 550 -24.16 37.71 44.39
CA GLU A 550 -23.75 38.02 45.77
C GLU A 550 -22.66 39.10 45.82
N LEU A 551 -21.62 38.99 44.99
CA LEU A 551 -20.55 39.98 44.89
C LEU A 551 -21.06 41.36 44.49
N PHE A 552 -22.03 41.42 43.58
CA PHE A 552 -22.63 42.68 43.15
C PHE A 552 -23.31 43.43 44.31
N ARG A 553 -23.99 42.71 45.21
CA ARG A 553 -24.61 43.32 46.40
C ARG A 553 -23.57 43.87 47.37
N SER A 554 -22.52 43.11 47.65
CA SER A 554 -21.46 43.52 48.59
C SER A 554 -20.71 44.78 48.14
N ASN A 555 -20.41 44.89 46.83
CA ASN A 555 -19.72 46.05 46.28
C ASN A 555 -20.51 47.37 46.40
N ASN A 556 -21.84 47.31 46.25
CA ASN A 556 -22.68 48.51 46.39
C ASN A 556 -22.69 49.05 47.83
N GLU A 557 -22.66 48.17 48.84
CA GLU A 557 -22.66 48.59 50.25
C GLU A 557 -21.36 49.30 50.64
N LEU A 558 -20.21 48.81 50.15
CA LEU A 558 -18.90 49.43 50.41
C LEU A 558 -18.83 50.86 49.87
N LYS A 559 -19.36 51.09 48.67
CA LYS A 559 -19.33 52.39 48.02
C LYS A 559 -20.08 53.48 48.80
N LEU A 560 -21.25 53.13 49.36
CA LEU A 560 -22.04 54.06 50.19
C LEU A 560 -21.32 54.49 51.48
N LYS A 561 -20.54 53.58 52.09
CA LYS A 561 -19.76 53.89 53.30
C LYS A 561 -18.59 54.84 53.01
N GLU A 562 -17.95 54.69 51.85
CA GLU A 562 -16.84 55.54 51.42
C GLU A 562 -17.28 57.00 51.25
N ASP A 563 -18.42 57.24 50.58
CA ASP A 563 -18.95 58.58 50.33
C ASP A 563 -19.29 59.32 51.65
N HIS A 564 -19.82 58.60 52.65
CA HIS A 564 -20.14 59.17 53.96
C HIS A 564 -18.88 59.61 54.74
N LEU A 565 -17.83 58.80 54.72
CA LEU A 565 -16.55 59.14 55.36
C LEU A 565 -15.91 60.37 54.71
N ARG A 566 -16.03 60.51 53.39
CA ARG A 566 -15.49 61.67 52.67
C ARG A 566 -16.16 62.97 53.09
N TYR A 567 -17.48 62.99 53.29
CA TYR A 567 -18.20 64.19 53.73
C TYR A 567 -17.73 64.70 55.10
N LEU A 568 -17.56 63.80 56.07
CA LEU A 568 -17.10 64.11 57.43
C LEU A 568 -15.67 64.68 57.47
N ALA A 569 -14.82 64.31 56.51
CA ALA A 569 -13.44 64.79 56.45
C ALA A 569 -13.30 66.27 56.05
N TYR A 570 -14.30 66.86 55.38
CA TYR A 570 -14.20 68.20 54.76
C TYR A 570 -15.16 69.27 55.35
N HIS A 571 -16.13 68.88 56.18
CA HIS A 571 -17.10 69.81 56.75
C HIS A 571 -17.04 69.83 58.28
N ASP A 572 -17.36 70.96 58.89
CA ASP A 572 -17.52 71.13 60.34
C ASP A 572 -18.82 70.44 60.78
N PRO A 573 -18.79 69.50 61.73
CA PRO A 573 -19.97 68.73 62.11
C PRO A 573 -21.06 69.57 62.78
N LEU A 574 -20.72 70.73 63.36
CA LEU A 574 -21.72 71.62 63.95
C LEU A 574 -22.38 72.51 62.89
N THR A 575 -21.60 73.32 62.18
CA THR A 575 -22.13 74.35 61.27
C THR A 575 -22.40 73.85 59.84
N CYS A 576 -21.93 72.64 59.50
CA CYS A 576 -21.91 72.10 58.14
C CYS A 576 -21.14 72.96 57.12
N LEU A 577 -20.46 74.02 57.56
CA LEU A 577 -19.57 74.79 56.71
C LEU A 577 -18.30 73.98 56.43
N PRO A 578 -17.59 74.27 55.33
CA PRO A 578 -16.20 73.87 55.16
C PRO A 578 -15.37 73.95 56.45
N ASN A 579 -14.68 72.85 56.77
CA ASN A 579 -13.74 72.84 57.88
C ASN A 579 -12.38 73.41 57.44
N ARG A 580 -11.44 73.47 58.38
CA ARG A 580 -10.08 73.95 58.14
C ARG A 580 -9.37 73.28 56.96
N LYS A 581 -9.59 71.98 56.75
CA LYS A 581 -8.95 71.23 55.66
C LYS A 581 -9.50 71.68 54.31
N TYR A 582 -10.83 71.71 54.15
CA TYR A 582 -11.45 72.15 52.91
C TYR A 582 -11.15 73.63 52.61
N PHE A 583 -11.15 74.48 53.64
CA PHE A 583 -10.73 75.88 53.51
C PHE A 583 -9.32 76.03 52.92
N ALA A 584 -8.33 75.31 53.47
CA ALA A 584 -6.95 75.42 53.02
C ALA A 584 -6.79 75.00 51.55
N GLU A 585 -7.42 73.88 51.16
CA GLU A 585 -7.44 73.41 49.78
C GLU A 585 -8.11 74.45 48.85
N GLN A 586 -9.28 74.95 49.25
CA GLN A 586 -10.01 75.93 48.46
C GLN A 586 -9.30 77.28 48.37
N LEU A 587 -8.59 77.73 49.40
CA LEU A 587 -7.79 78.95 49.34
C LEU A 587 -6.62 78.79 48.37
N TYR A 588 -5.91 77.67 48.44
CA TYR A 588 -4.80 77.38 47.54
C TYR A 588 -5.26 77.34 46.07
N GLU A 589 -6.38 76.67 45.79
CA GLU A 589 -7.02 76.67 44.46
C GLU A 589 -7.43 78.08 44.03
N SER A 590 -8.04 78.86 44.93
CA SER A 590 -8.52 80.21 44.61
C SER A 590 -7.39 81.18 44.30
N VAL A 591 -6.27 81.11 45.04
CA VAL A 591 -5.08 81.94 44.81
C VAL A 591 -4.43 81.56 43.49
N ASN A 592 -4.27 80.27 43.18
CA ASN A 592 -3.74 79.83 41.89
C ASN A 592 -4.65 80.27 40.73
N TRP A 593 -5.96 80.15 40.89
CA TRP A 593 -6.91 80.59 39.88
C TRP A 593 -6.85 82.12 39.68
N ALA A 594 -6.79 82.89 40.76
CA ALA A 594 -6.63 84.35 40.70
C ALA A 594 -5.31 84.76 40.02
N LYS A 595 -4.21 84.07 40.33
CA LYS A 595 -2.89 84.24 39.69
C LYS A 595 -2.93 84.02 38.19
N HIS A 596 -3.59 82.96 37.74
CA HIS A 596 -3.68 82.63 36.31
C HIS A 596 -4.59 83.57 35.52
N ASN A 597 -5.58 84.17 36.16
CA ASN A 597 -6.57 85.02 35.49
C ASN A 597 -6.35 86.52 35.74
N ASN A 598 -5.26 86.92 36.42
CA ASN A 598 -4.98 88.30 36.84
C ASN A 598 -6.16 88.95 37.60
N LEU A 599 -6.75 88.20 38.53
CA LEU A 599 -7.88 88.65 39.36
C LEU A 599 -7.42 88.95 40.79
N LEU A 600 -8.15 89.83 41.47
CA LEU A 600 -7.95 90.04 42.90
C LEU A 600 -8.76 89.02 43.71
N LEU A 601 -8.19 88.58 44.82
CA LEU A 601 -8.84 87.73 45.80
C LEU A 601 -8.72 88.36 47.18
N GLY A 602 -9.83 88.42 47.92
CA GLY A 602 -9.83 88.89 49.30
C GLY A 602 -9.96 87.73 50.27
N LEU A 603 -9.12 87.68 51.29
CA LEU A 603 -9.28 86.78 52.42
C LEU A 603 -9.66 87.59 53.66
N LEU A 604 -10.81 87.23 54.25
CA LEU A 604 -11.27 87.80 55.51
C LEU A 604 -11.09 86.75 56.60
N PHE A 605 -10.37 87.11 57.66
CA PHE A 605 -10.26 86.34 58.88
C PHE A 605 -11.14 87.00 59.94
N ILE A 606 -12.08 86.25 60.50
CA ILE A 606 -13.18 86.77 61.32
C ILE A 606 -13.16 86.04 62.65
N ASP A 607 -13.14 86.80 63.74
CA ASP A 607 -13.24 86.27 65.10
C ASP A 607 -14.39 86.96 65.83
N LEU A 608 -15.21 86.18 66.55
CA LEU A 608 -16.37 86.71 67.27
C LEU A 608 -15.98 87.30 68.62
N ASP A 609 -16.13 88.61 68.73
CA ASP A 609 -15.84 89.34 69.96
C ASP A 609 -16.83 88.93 71.07
N GLY A 610 -16.29 88.48 72.20
CA GLY A 610 -17.10 88.15 73.39
C GLY A 610 -17.77 86.78 73.33
N PHE A 611 -17.52 85.95 72.31
CA PHE A 611 -18.07 84.60 72.23
C PHE A 611 -17.73 83.73 73.46
N LYS A 612 -16.50 83.82 73.97
CA LYS A 612 -16.13 83.15 75.22
C LYS A 612 -17.03 83.56 76.40
N GLN A 613 -17.39 84.84 76.51
CA GLN A 613 -18.29 85.33 77.57
C GLN A 613 -19.72 84.81 77.37
N VAL A 614 -20.16 84.60 76.14
CA VAL A 614 -21.44 83.94 75.85
C VAL A 614 -21.40 82.49 76.34
N ASN A 615 -20.35 81.74 76.04
CA ASN A 615 -20.19 80.36 76.53
C ASN A 615 -20.14 80.31 78.05
N ASP A 616 -19.33 81.18 78.67
CA ASP A 616 -19.12 81.18 80.12
C ASP A 616 -20.41 81.59 80.89
N ASN A 617 -21.22 82.51 80.33
CA ASN A 617 -22.43 83.02 81.01
C ASN A 617 -23.72 82.27 80.64
N LEU A 618 -23.84 81.73 79.42
CA LEU A 618 -25.08 81.15 78.87
C LEU A 618 -24.95 79.66 78.51
N GLY A 619 -23.75 79.08 78.61
CA GLY A 619 -23.49 77.67 78.34
C GLY A 619 -23.16 77.36 76.88
N HIS A 620 -22.43 76.27 76.68
CA HIS A 620 -21.92 75.85 75.36
C HIS A 620 -23.02 75.57 74.34
N GLU A 621 -24.20 75.06 74.74
CA GLU A 621 -25.30 74.84 73.79
C GLU A 621 -25.82 76.15 73.16
N ILE A 622 -25.86 77.23 73.93
CA ILE A 622 -26.25 78.56 73.43
C ILE A 622 -25.13 79.13 72.55
N GLY A 623 -23.88 78.86 72.90
CA GLY A 623 -22.72 79.13 72.04
C GLY A 623 -22.81 78.44 70.68
N ASP A 624 -23.12 77.15 70.66
CA ASP A 624 -23.25 76.36 69.43
C ASP A 624 -24.41 76.87 68.55
N ARG A 625 -25.55 77.20 69.16
CA ARG A 625 -26.66 77.84 68.44
C ARG A 625 -26.29 79.22 67.92
N LEU A 626 -25.49 79.99 68.66
CA LEU A 626 -24.95 81.25 68.20
C LEU A 626 -24.05 81.03 66.98
N LEU A 627 -23.14 80.05 67.02
CA LEU A 627 -22.28 79.71 65.88
C LEU A 627 -23.08 79.27 64.65
N LEU A 628 -24.17 78.51 64.82
CA LEU A 628 -25.10 78.16 63.74
C LEU A 628 -25.75 79.39 63.10
N VAL A 629 -26.25 80.32 63.93
CA VAL A 629 -26.85 81.56 63.46
C VAL A 629 -25.82 82.44 62.75
N ILE A 630 -24.60 82.54 63.29
CA ILE A 630 -23.50 83.29 62.68
C ILE A 630 -23.08 82.65 61.35
N ALA A 631 -22.92 81.32 61.30
CA ALA A 631 -22.61 80.59 60.07
C ALA A 631 -23.66 80.87 58.98
N GLN A 632 -24.96 80.84 59.34
CA GLN A 632 -26.03 81.18 58.41
C GLN A 632 -25.98 82.65 57.97
N ARG A 633 -25.74 83.59 58.89
CA ARG A 633 -25.61 85.02 58.58
C ARG A 633 -24.43 85.30 57.66
N LEU A 634 -23.29 84.64 57.88
CA LEU A 634 -22.12 84.73 57.03
C LEU A 634 -22.42 84.16 55.64
N SER A 635 -22.94 82.94 55.54
CA SER A 635 -23.32 82.33 54.25
C SER A 635 -24.29 83.20 53.44
N ASN A 636 -25.33 83.75 54.10
CA ASN A 636 -26.32 84.63 53.46
C ASN A 636 -25.76 86.01 53.08
N SER A 637 -24.62 86.42 53.68
CA SER A 637 -23.98 87.69 53.36
C SER A 637 -23.15 87.63 52.08
N LEU A 638 -22.85 86.42 51.59
CA LEU A 638 -21.90 86.12 50.55
C LEU A 638 -22.56 85.61 49.25
N ARG A 639 -21.80 85.57 48.16
CA ARG A 639 -22.26 85.02 46.88
C ARG A 639 -21.93 83.53 46.81
N ASN A 640 -22.60 82.77 45.94
CA ASN A 640 -22.30 81.34 45.73
C ASN A 640 -20.84 81.05 45.33
N SER A 641 -20.13 82.02 44.77
CA SER A 641 -18.71 81.91 44.39
C SER A 641 -17.75 82.10 45.57
N ASP A 642 -18.22 82.72 46.65
CA ASP A 642 -17.43 83.00 47.84
C ASP A 642 -17.52 81.81 48.79
N ILE A 643 -16.46 81.56 49.54
CA ILE A 643 -16.39 80.41 50.44
C ILE A 643 -16.31 80.91 51.86
N VAL A 644 -17.27 80.52 52.69
CA VAL A 644 -17.18 80.66 54.14
C VAL A 644 -16.77 79.34 54.75
N ALA A 645 -15.83 79.39 55.68
CA ALA A 645 -15.38 78.22 56.42
C ALA A 645 -15.30 78.56 57.91
N ARG A 646 -15.47 77.52 58.75
CA ARG A 646 -15.22 77.61 60.18
C ARG A 646 -13.94 76.84 60.48
N LEU A 647 -12.94 77.54 61.02
CA LEU A 647 -11.64 76.91 61.31
C LEU A 647 -11.64 76.19 62.66
N GLY A 648 -12.48 76.65 63.59
CA GLY A 648 -12.66 76.10 64.92
C GLY A 648 -13.09 77.19 65.91
N GLY A 649 -13.73 76.82 67.01
CA GLY A 649 -14.16 77.81 68.02
C GLY A 649 -15.10 78.88 67.44
N ASP A 650 -14.73 80.14 67.63
CA ASP A 650 -15.34 81.37 67.12
C ASP A 650 -14.70 81.92 65.84
N GLU A 651 -13.74 81.20 65.25
CA GLU A 651 -12.99 81.67 64.08
C GLU A 651 -13.66 81.23 62.76
N PHE A 652 -14.00 82.22 61.96
CA PHE A 652 -14.52 82.06 60.60
C PHE A 652 -13.57 82.68 59.59
N THR A 653 -13.56 82.14 58.39
CA THR A 653 -12.83 82.72 57.26
C THR A 653 -13.75 82.83 56.07
N VAL A 654 -13.50 83.86 55.26
CA VAL A 654 -14.21 84.07 54.01
C VAL A 654 -13.22 84.31 52.89
N ILE A 655 -13.34 83.55 51.82
CA ILE A 655 -12.60 83.71 50.57
C ILE A 655 -13.52 84.42 49.58
N LEU A 656 -13.21 85.68 49.25
CA LEU A 656 -13.88 86.47 48.22
C LEU A 656 -13.16 86.28 46.89
N ARG A 657 -13.77 85.52 45.99
CA ARG A 657 -13.16 85.21 44.67
C ARG A 657 -13.47 86.32 43.67
N ALA A 658 -12.48 86.69 42.85
CA ALA A 658 -12.62 87.65 41.75
C ALA A 658 -13.22 89.01 42.15
N ILE A 659 -12.69 89.64 43.21
CA ILE A 659 -13.13 90.99 43.56
C ILE A 659 -12.60 92.00 42.52
N PRO A 660 -13.38 93.01 42.11
CA PRO A 660 -12.94 93.97 41.09
C PRO A 660 -11.97 95.02 41.63
N ASN A 661 -11.99 95.30 42.94
CA ASN A 661 -11.09 96.23 43.63
C ASN A 661 -11.12 95.97 45.15
N VAL A 662 -10.13 96.53 45.86
CA VAL A 662 -9.96 96.38 47.32
C VAL A 662 -11.17 96.90 48.11
N GLN A 663 -11.85 97.93 47.61
CA GLN A 663 -13.02 98.52 48.28
C GLN A 663 -14.21 97.55 48.36
N VAL A 664 -14.29 96.54 47.48
CA VAL A 664 -15.32 95.49 47.61
C VAL A 664 -15.10 94.63 48.84
N ALA A 665 -13.85 94.29 49.18
CA ALA A 665 -13.56 93.53 50.39
C ALA A 665 -13.97 94.32 51.65
N ALA A 666 -13.71 95.63 51.70
CA ALA A 666 -14.18 96.51 52.77
C ALA A 666 -15.71 96.52 52.88
N LYS A 667 -16.43 96.69 51.76
CA LYS A 667 -17.90 96.67 51.76
C LYS A 667 -18.49 95.33 52.24
N VAL A 668 -17.86 94.21 51.89
CA VAL A 668 -18.29 92.90 52.37
C VAL A 668 -18.00 92.75 53.86
N ALA A 669 -16.83 93.19 54.34
CA ALA A 669 -16.52 93.19 55.76
C ALA A 669 -17.48 94.07 56.57
N GLU A 670 -17.82 95.28 56.10
CA GLU A 670 -18.84 96.14 56.72
C GLU A 670 -20.21 95.46 56.77
N LYS A 671 -20.65 94.85 55.66
CA LYS A 671 -21.90 94.09 55.61
C LYS A 671 -21.90 92.94 56.63
N ILE A 672 -20.80 92.22 56.73
CA ILE A 672 -20.64 91.13 57.71
C ILE A 672 -20.72 91.67 59.14
N LEU A 673 -20.01 92.76 59.47
CA LEU A 673 -20.04 93.36 60.80
C LEU A 673 -21.46 93.79 61.21
N VAL A 674 -22.19 94.44 60.30
CA VAL A 674 -23.58 94.86 60.54
C VAL A 674 -24.46 93.63 60.81
N ASN A 675 -24.38 92.60 59.98
CA ASN A 675 -25.20 91.39 60.10
C ASN A 675 -24.86 90.57 61.35
N ILE A 676 -23.59 90.49 61.76
CA ILE A 676 -23.18 89.81 62.99
C ILE A 676 -23.73 90.55 64.22
N THR A 677 -23.71 91.89 64.19
CA THR A 677 -24.10 92.77 65.31
C THR A 677 -25.62 92.80 65.57
N GLU A 678 -26.43 92.28 64.65
CA GLU A 678 -27.87 92.13 64.86
C GLU A 678 -28.16 91.25 66.10
N PRO A 679 -29.03 91.67 67.02
CA PRO A 679 -29.33 90.89 68.22
C PRO A 679 -29.83 89.49 67.89
N ILE A 680 -29.31 88.48 68.60
CA ILE A 680 -29.76 87.08 68.46
C ILE A 680 -30.60 86.75 69.68
N VAL A 681 -31.85 86.34 69.44
CA VAL A 681 -32.80 86.02 70.50
C VAL A 681 -32.72 84.52 70.83
N PHE A 682 -32.31 84.21 72.06
CA PHE A 682 -32.34 82.85 72.60
C PHE A 682 -33.26 82.81 73.81
N ASN A 683 -34.30 81.98 73.78
CA ASN A 683 -35.21 81.76 74.92
C ASN A 683 -35.74 83.08 75.55
N GLY A 684 -36.06 84.08 74.72
CA GLY A 684 -36.58 85.38 75.17
C GLY A 684 -35.53 86.39 75.66
N ARG A 685 -34.23 86.04 75.68
CA ARG A 685 -33.12 86.96 75.99
C ARG A 685 -32.38 87.34 74.71
N SER A 686 -32.05 88.62 74.59
CA SER A 686 -31.33 89.17 73.44
C SER A 686 -29.84 89.22 73.74
N THR A 687 -29.04 88.43 73.03
CA THR A 687 -27.57 88.44 73.11
C THR A 687 -26.99 89.17 71.90
N LYS A 688 -25.96 89.98 72.13
CA LYS A 688 -25.28 90.73 71.08
C LYS A 688 -23.79 90.38 71.10
N VAL A 689 -23.28 89.96 69.95
CA VAL A 689 -21.85 89.76 69.70
C VAL A 689 -21.43 90.71 68.58
N SER A 690 -20.15 91.05 68.52
CA SER A 690 -19.55 91.70 67.36
C SER A 690 -18.48 90.81 66.76
N ALA A 691 -17.82 91.26 65.70
CA ALA A 691 -16.66 90.56 65.18
C ALA A 691 -15.49 91.52 64.95
N SER A 692 -14.29 90.97 65.06
CA SER A 692 -13.07 91.61 64.59
C SER A 692 -12.66 90.93 63.28
N ILE A 693 -12.47 91.72 62.22
CA ILE A 693 -12.17 91.21 60.88
C ILE A 693 -10.80 91.71 60.41
N GLY A 694 -9.97 90.81 59.92
CA GLY A 694 -8.73 91.15 59.24
C GLY A 694 -8.81 90.81 57.77
N ILE A 695 -8.36 91.71 56.90
CA ILE A 695 -8.47 91.58 55.46
C ILE A 695 -7.08 91.54 54.84
N SER A 696 -6.77 90.49 54.09
CA SER A 696 -5.61 90.44 53.19
C SER A 696 -6.06 90.27 51.75
N ILE A 697 -5.31 90.86 50.81
CA ILE A 697 -5.67 90.91 49.39
C ILE A 697 -4.54 90.33 48.55
N TYR A 698 -4.87 89.37 47.70
CA TYR A 698 -3.98 88.91 46.64
C TYR A 698 -4.17 89.75 45.36
N PRO A 699 -3.10 90.19 44.68
CA PRO A 699 -1.68 90.06 45.02
C PRO A 699 -1.11 91.24 45.84
N ASP A 700 -1.96 92.17 46.31
CA ASP A 700 -1.56 93.46 46.91
C ASP A 700 -0.75 93.29 48.22
N THR A 701 -1.28 92.54 49.19
CA THR A 701 -0.63 92.35 50.50
C THR A 701 0.30 91.14 50.50
N SER A 702 -0.01 90.08 49.76
CA SER A 702 0.88 88.91 49.59
C SER A 702 0.60 88.08 48.34
N LEU A 703 1.57 87.21 47.97
CA LEU A 703 1.56 86.42 46.74
C LEU A 703 1.21 84.92 46.93
N ASP A 704 1.07 84.44 48.16
CA ASP A 704 0.78 83.04 48.47
C ASP A 704 -0.28 82.90 49.58
N ALA A 705 -0.96 81.75 49.61
CA ALA A 705 -2.07 81.48 50.52
C ALA A 705 -1.68 81.49 52.00
N ASP A 706 -0.50 80.95 52.36
CA ASP A 706 -0.06 80.88 53.76
C ASP A 706 0.23 82.27 54.33
N THR A 707 0.86 83.13 53.51
CA THR A 707 1.12 84.52 53.88
C THR A 707 -0.18 85.33 53.95
N LEU A 708 -1.15 85.11 53.05
CA LEU A 708 -2.47 85.76 53.12
C LEU A 708 -3.17 85.44 54.45
N ILE A 709 -3.15 84.18 54.89
CA ILE A 709 -3.75 83.76 56.16
C ILE A 709 -3.08 84.50 57.32
N LYS A 710 -1.73 84.46 57.39
CA LYS A 710 -0.97 85.11 58.47
C LYS A 710 -1.22 86.62 58.53
N GLN A 711 -1.31 87.26 57.37
CA GLN A 711 -1.57 88.70 57.27
C GLN A 711 -3.00 89.05 57.68
N ALA A 712 -4.00 88.28 57.22
CA ALA A 712 -5.39 88.50 57.62
C ALA A 712 -5.58 88.25 59.13
N ASP A 713 -4.96 87.20 59.69
CA ASP A 713 -4.97 86.93 61.13
C ASP A 713 -4.33 88.08 61.93
N ALA A 714 -3.13 88.54 61.53
CA ALA A 714 -2.47 89.68 62.17
C ALA A 714 -3.32 90.97 62.09
N ALA A 715 -3.98 91.23 60.96
CA ALA A 715 -4.89 92.36 60.80
C ALA A 715 -6.12 92.24 61.71
N MET A 716 -6.68 91.03 61.85
CA MET A 716 -7.81 90.74 62.76
C MET A 716 -7.42 90.97 64.22
N TYR A 717 -6.21 90.58 64.63
CA TYR A 717 -5.69 90.92 65.95
C TYR A 717 -5.53 92.43 66.17
N ARG A 718 -5.08 93.19 65.15
CA ARG A 718 -5.06 94.66 65.22
C ARG A 718 -6.47 95.24 65.39
N ALA A 719 -7.46 94.72 64.67
CA ALA A 719 -8.86 95.11 64.83
C ALA A 719 -9.37 94.91 66.27
N LYS A 720 -8.96 93.81 66.92
CA LYS A 720 -9.27 93.56 68.35
C LYS A 720 -8.66 94.61 69.28
N HIS A 721 -7.42 95.03 69.05
CA HIS A 721 -6.72 96.00 69.90
C HIS A 721 -7.20 97.45 69.70
N LEU A 722 -7.69 97.79 68.51
CA LEU A 722 -8.19 99.13 68.18
C LEU A 722 -9.65 99.39 68.62
N GLY A 723 -10.23 98.50 69.44
CA GLY A 723 -11.53 98.69 70.07
C GLY A 723 -12.63 97.70 69.65
N LYS A 724 -12.30 96.64 68.90
CA LYS A 724 -13.24 95.58 68.44
C LYS A 724 -14.36 96.10 67.53
N ASN A 725 -15.23 95.21 67.03
CA ASN A 725 -16.33 95.55 66.11
C ASN A 725 -15.91 96.38 64.88
N ARG A 726 -14.83 95.96 64.23
CA ARG A 726 -14.24 96.66 63.08
C ARG A 726 -13.49 95.70 62.18
N PHE A 727 -13.16 96.19 60.99
CA PHE A 727 -12.22 95.52 60.11
C PHE A 727 -10.92 96.31 59.99
N GLU A 728 -9.81 95.63 59.75
CA GLU A 728 -8.51 96.23 59.44
C GLU A 728 -7.90 95.51 58.23
N PHE A 729 -7.24 96.27 57.35
CA PHE A 729 -6.42 95.69 56.28
C PHE A 729 -5.04 95.30 56.81
N ALA A 730 -4.40 94.30 56.20
CA ALA A 730 -3.04 93.84 56.50
C ALA A 730 -1.95 94.87 56.21
#